data_AF-A0A7S2AUZ3-F1
#
_entry.id   AF-A0A7S2AUZ3-F1
#
_cell.length_a   1.000
_cell.length_b   1.000
_cell.length_c   1.000
_cell.angle_alpha   90.00
_cell.angle_beta   90.00
_cell.angle_gamma   90.00
#
_symmetry.space_group_name_H-M   'P 1'
#
loop_
_entity.id
_entity.type
_entity.pdbx_description
1 polymer ?
#
loop_
_entity_poly.entity_id
_entity_poly.type
_entity_poly.pdbx_seq_one_letter_code
_entity_poly.pdbx_strand_id
1 'polypeptide(L)'
;MESRARAMPATILATLCLVGLLSGVACQSYWGDEEILVQRSALIRNGGGEAMEAVARPDIFKASWVTGPYGACSRSCASKARTVSCRQLEDNKEMPVTTCPPGAKPTEHTKCSCDLEVCVDNSDGCPSAVEIEGQVILEADHFEDLGCFKLVGSDSAKCPNNPSERDLACMEHASSTLCSSGLAFFRSCSSDHLTGASCSAYCMAKGMDVSGIVDGVECRCGASSLNGAIWHEAPARLGLAMELEQLELPDFGTCPMSIRRFKEPYVTHGIPVKYQQQTIMDEAYIDSIVKGSIFDPEAEEELPADAVGQMVAKESNLVAKNSPDWDTRNCWPSNCGPGRGPWQTRQTTAPSGVTSTWDDYVVVTYSFDTGVDDTRKEAFRDAVEAWWASTCIVLQEHSTAPDSSHHVTVGIYDTSSCYVSGMGYGVTFLNLGWCNTASHLGNMIHEIGHAIGMNHEQKRADAVVTYHSQGPYLTMYWANVPSSWVPQYVPEQVTYMGSANDGPEDPHTGYADYDFGSIMHYGASDRFDTIPSSSKGMVGQRSALSDGDITQALDMYQCSGGTTTTTTSPLYGSLTFSGACTYLDGINGEWAYSGLTASNAPYYTHYSGNKYLYYDPNPAGSSAYFMAVWFLASGAPSTTSTNDLAGDGSTVSGYGYLVTTDTSPPTGTQSWTLYCGSSWDSTSLTVTAATPAPTPPPTPTPYSPTPAPPTPAPPTPAPPTPA
;
A
#
# COMPACT_ATOMS: atom_id res chain seq x y z
N MET A 1 31.19 43.21 -41.57
CA MET A 1 31.12 43.45 -40.10
C MET A 1 32.29 42.82 -39.33
N GLU A 2 33.17 42.04 -39.96
CA GLU A 2 34.28 41.35 -39.30
C GLU A 2 35.52 42.21 -38.98
N SER A 3 35.65 43.43 -39.53
CA SER A 3 36.82 44.29 -39.28
C SER A 3 36.69 45.23 -38.08
N ARG A 4 35.60 45.17 -37.31
CA ARG A 4 35.37 46.01 -36.10
C ARG A 4 35.44 45.26 -34.76
N ALA A 5 35.71 43.95 -34.78
CA ALA A 5 35.73 43.13 -33.55
C ALA A 5 36.96 43.32 -32.65
N ARG A 6 38.04 43.96 -33.13
CA ARG A 6 39.29 44.12 -32.34
C ARG A 6 39.29 45.29 -31.33
N ALA A 7 38.18 46.02 -31.16
CA ALA A 7 38.11 47.16 -30.25
C ALA A 7 36.89 47.14 -29.31
N MET A 8 36.23 45.99 -29.14
CA MET A 8 35.08 45.86 -28.25
C MET A 8 35.49 45.32 -26.87
N PRO A 9 34.89 45.80 -25.76
CA PRO A 9 35.05 45.23 -24.43
C PRO A 9 34.68 43.73 -24.40
N ALA A 10 35.41 42.93 -23.63
CA ALA A 10 35.26 41.47 -23.55
C ALA A 10 33.82 41.02 -23.23
N THR A 11 33.09 41.79 -22.43
CA THR A 11 31.68 41.54 -22.09
C THR A 11 30.74 41.64 -23.29
N ILE A 12 31.02 42.53 -24.26
CA ILE A 12 30.18 42.68 -25.46
C ILE A 12 30.43 41.53 -26.44
N LEU A 13 31.67 41.04 -26.55
CA LEU A 13 31.99 39.88 -27.39
C LEU A 13 31.33 38.59 -26.86
N ALA A 14 31.33 38.39 -25.54
CA ALA A 14 30.68 37.24 -24.89
C ALA A 14 29.16 37.22 -25.16
N THR A 15 28.50 38.37 -25.00
CA THR A 15 27.06 38.49 -25.29
C THR A 15 26.76 38.21 -26.77
N LEU A 16 27.57 38.71 -27.70
CA LEU A 16 27.36 38.51 -29.14
C LEU A 16 27.56 37.05 -29.60
N CYS A 17 28.45 36.28 -28.95
CA CYS A 17 28.56 34.83 -29.16
C CYS A 17 27.36 34.08 -28.55
N LEU A 18 26.86 34.50 -27.37
CA LEU A 18 25.71 33.89 -26.68
C LEU A 18 24.37 34.06 -27.43
N VAL A 19 24.18 35.18 -28.16
CA VAL A 19 22.97 35.42 -28.96
C VAL A 19 23.11 35.06 -30.45
N GLY A 20 24.15 34.32 -30.84
CA GLY A 20 24.27 33.75 -32.19
C GLY A 20 24.55 34.75 -33.32
N LEU A 21 25.02 35.96 -32.99
CA LEU A 21 25.29 37.03 -33.97
C LEU A 21 26.72 36.98 -34.56
N LEU A 22 27.58 36.06 -34.09
CA LEU A 22 28.93 35.82 -34.59
C LEU A 22 29.16 34.33 -34.86
N SER A 23 29.80 33.98 -35.98
CA SER A 23 30.10 32.60 -36.38
C SER A 23 31.33 32.02 -35.67
N GLY A 24 31.35 30.69 -35.50
CA GLY A 24 32.23 29.94 -34.59
C GLY A 24 33.74 30.23 -34.63
N VAL A 25 34.28 30.68 -35.77
CA VAL A 25 35.73 31.01 -35.89
C VAL A 25 36.11 32.25 -35.05
N ALA A 26 35.19 33.19 -34.85
CA ALA A 26 35.46 34.40 -34.05
C ALA A 26 35.48 34.11 -32.53
N CYS A 27 34.57 33.24 -32.06
CA CYS A 27 34.48 32.87 -30.64
C CYS A 27 35.67 31.99 -30.21
N GLN A 28 36.23 31.18 -31.12
CA GLN A 28 37.39 30.32 -30.87
C GLN A 28 38.66 31.09 -30.45
N SER A 29 38.83 32.32 -30.91
CA SER A 29 40.02 33.13 -30.61
C SER A 29 40.05 33.75 -29.19
N TYR A 30 38.93 33.68 -28.46
CA TYR A 30 38.85 34.15 -27.06
C TYR A 30 39.21 33.05 -26.05
N TRP A 31 38.97 31.78 -26.40
CA TRP A 31 39.24 30.61 -25.56
C TRP A 31 40.57 29.97 -25.97
N GLY A 32 41.67 30.72 -25.83
CA GLY A 32 43.01 30.22 -26.11
C GLY A 32 43.51 29.26 -25.03
N ASP A 33 43.96 28.08 -25.47
CA ASP A 33 44.98 27.18 -24.93
C ASP A 33 45.27 27.24 -23.41
N GLU A 34 44.42 26.63 -22.58
CA GLU A 34 44.85 25.89 -21.39
C GLU A 34 43.99 24.61 -21.26
N GLU A 35 44.66 23.50 -20.95
CA GLU A 35 44.07 22.21 -20.61
C GLU A 35 43.04 22.36 -19.48
N ILE A 36 41.74 22.39 -19.81
CA ILE A 36 40.68 22.23 -18.82
C ILE A 36 39.65 21.23 -19.34
N LEU A 37 39.74 20.02 -18.78
CA LEU A 37 38.69 19.02 -18.66
C LEU A 37 37.40 19.63 -18.08
N VAL A 38 36.49 20.12 -18.92
CA VAL A 38 35.10 20.39 -18.52
C VAL A 38 34.21 20.07 -19.70
N GLN A 39 33.51 18.92 -19.68
CA GLN A 39 32.09 18.81 -20.06
C GLN A 39 31.50 17.56 -19.38
N ARG A 40 30.95 17.74 -18.18
CA ARG A 40 29.96 16.86 -17.54
C ARG A 40 28.70 17.68 -17.37
N SER A 41 27.68 17.45 -18.20
CA SER A 41 26.24 17.69 -18.02
C SER A 41 25.58 17.87 -19.39
N ALA A 42 24.71 16.93 -19.79
CA ALA A 42 23.74 17.16 -20.85
C ALA A 42 22.34 17.02 -20.22
N LEU A 43 21.76 18.16 -19.83
CA LEU A 43 20.34 18.27 -19.51
C LEU A 43 19.60 18.62 -20.82
N ILE A 44 18.71 17.74 -21.28
CA ILE A 44 17.76 18.04 -22.35
C ILE A 44 16.47 18.53 -21.70
N ARG A 45 16.08 19.77 -22.02
CA ARG A 45 14.80 20.38 -21.67
C ARG A 45 13.71 19.91 -22.63
N ASN A 46 12.56 19.52 -22.09
CA ASN A 46 11.27 19.64 -22.76
C ASN A 46 10.46 20.76 -22.07
N GLY A 47 10.32 21.91 -22.75
CA GLY A 47 9.29 22.94 -22.51
C GLY A 47 9.48 23.91 -21.32
N GLY A 48 9.82 25.17 -21.61
CA GLY A 48 9.79 26.31 -20.66
C GLY A 48 11.17 26.73 -20.14
N GLY A 49 11.53 28.03 -20.23
CA GLY A 49 12.84 28.59 -19.82
C GLY A 49 13.17 28.29 -18.34
N GLU A 50 14.40 28.04 -17.91
CA GLU A 50 15.66 28.78 -18.07
C GLU A 50 16.87 27.83 -18.17
N ALA A 51 18.01 28.30 -18.69
CA ALA A 51 19.21 27.47 -18.86
C ALA A 51 19.99 27.38 -17.56
N MET A 52 20.02 26.22 -16.92
CA MET A 52 20.91 25.98 -15.78
C MET A 52 22.34 25.72 -16.27
N GLU A 53 23.25 26.45 -15.66
CA GLU A 53 24.70 26.42 -15.85
C GLU A 53 25.27 25.06 -15.39
N ALA A 54 26.10 24.44 -16.23
CA ALA A 54 26.77 23.18 -15.95
C ALA A 54 27.83 23.36 -14.87
N VAL A 55 27.46 23.12 -13.61
CA VAL A 55 28.43 22.87 -12.54
C VAL A 55 28.71 21.38 -12.52
N ALA A 56 29.89 20.98 -12.98
CA ALA A 56 30.45 19.69 -12.60
C ALA A 56 30.56 19.67 -11.06
N ARG A 57 29.75 18.85 -10.37
CA ARG A 57 30.02 18.48 -8.98
C ARG A 57 30.48 17.01 -8.93
N PRO A 58 31.75 16.77 -8.59
CA PRO A 58 32.31 15.42 -8.45
C PRO A 58 31.91 14.68 -7.16
N ASP A 59 31.10 15.27 -6.27
CA ASP A 59 30.88 14.76 -4.90
C ASP A 59 29.57 13.95 -4.72
N ILE A 60 28.85 13.65 -5.81
CA ILE A 60 27.43 13.25 -5.85
C ILE A 60 27.25 11.80 -6.31
N PHE A 61 27.99 10.86 -5.75
CA PHE A 61 27.57 9.44 -5.76
C PHE A 61 26.78 9.15 -4.48
N LYS A 62 25.78 10.02 -4.28
CA LYS A 62 24.43 9.72 -3.79
C LYS A 62 24.37 8.67 -2.68
N ALA A 63 24.72 9.11 -1.48
CA ALA A 63 24.42 8.41 -0.25
C ALA A 63 23.00 8.78 0.25
N SER A 64 22.40 7.89 1.03
CA SER A 64 21.15 8.13 1.76
C SER A 64 21.29 7.69 3.20
N TRP A 65 20.46 8.26 4.07
CA TRP A 65 20.35 7.77 5.43
C TRP A 65 19.66 6.42 5.44
N VAL A 66 20.24 5.47 6.16
CA VAL A 66 19.70 4.13 6.36
C VAL A 66 19.65 3.82 7.84
N THR A 67 18.49 3.39 8.31
CA THR A 67 18.32 2.93 9.69
C THR A 67 18.29 1.41 9.74
N GLY A 68 18.87 0.83 10.79
CA GLY A 68 18.63 -0.56 11.17
C GLY A 68 17.34 -0.72 11.98
N PRO A 69 17.00 -1.96 12.39
CA PRO A 69 15.91 -2.20 13.33
C PRO A 69 16.21 -1.59 14.70
N TYR A 70 15.15 -1.34 15.48
CA TYR A 70 15.32 -0.96 16.87
C TYR A 70 15.74 -2.18 17.72
N GLY A 71 16.65 -1.94 18.66
CA GLY A 71 16.97 -2.90 19.71
C GLY A 71 15.89 -2.96 20.79
N ALA A 72 16.16 -3.72 21.85
CA ALA A 72 15.22 -3.89 22.96
C ALA A 72 14.87 -2.57 23.67
N CYS A 73 13.61 -2.47 24.11
CA CYS A 73 13.14 -1.36 24.91
C CYS A 73 13.83 -1.31 26.28
N SER A 74 14.31 -0.12 26.67
CA SER A 74 14.91 0.08 28.00
C SER A 74 13.83 0.37 29.03
N ARG A 75 13.73 -0.47 30.07
CA ARG A 75 12.77 -0.24 31.17
C ARG A 75 13.04 1.08 31.91
N SER A 76 14.31 1.42 32.11
CA SER A 76 14.71 2.64 32.83
C SER A 76 14.47 3.92 32.03
N CYS A 77 14.42 3.83 30.70
CA CYS A 77 14.35 4.99 29.82
C CYS A 77 13.02 5.15 29.08
N ALA A 78 12.19 4.10 29.05
CA ALA A 78 10.99 4.02 28.20
C ALA A 78 11.29 4.39 26.73
N SER A 79 12.47 3.99 26.26
CA SER A 79 12.97 4.27 24.91
C SER A 79 13.83 3.13 24.38
N LYS A 80 13.82 2.98 23.05
CA LYS A 80 14.66 2.04 22.30
C LYS A 80 15.52 2.81 21.29
N ALA A 81 16.63 2.19 20.89
CA ALA A 81 17.62 2.79 20.02
C ALA A 81 17.85 1.94 18.77
N ARG A 82 18.25 2.58 17.66
CA ARG A 82 18.61 1.92 16.40
C ARG A 82 19.88 2.53 15.82
N THR A 83 20.48 1.82 14.88
CA THR A 83 21.56 2.37 14.08
C THR A 83 21.01 3.37 13.04
N VAL A 84 21.72 4.46 12.83
CA VAL A 84 21.48 5.43 11.75
C VAL A 84 22.82 5.67 11.06
N SER A 85 22.92 5.28 9.80
CA SER A 85 24.17 5.33 9.04
C SER A 85 23.96 6.02 7.70
N CYS A 86 25.00 6.71 7.22
CA CYS A 86 25.01 7.27 5.88
C CYS A 86 25.62 6.25 4.92
N ARG A 87 24.92 5.85 3.86
CA ARG A 87 25.35 4.74 3.00
C ARG A 87 25.18 5.04 1.52
N GLN A 88 26.12 4.57 0.70
CA GLN A 88 26.11 4.74 -0.75
C GLN A 88 25.10 3.80 -1.43
N LEU A 89 24.48 4.29 -2.50
CA LEU A 89 23.42 3.58 -3.25
C LEU A 89 23.88 2.24 -3.89
N GLU A 90 25.09 2.20 -4.47
CA GLU A 90 25.50 1.12 -5.38
C GLU A 90 26.01 -0.14 -4.67
N ASP A 91 26.73 0.01 -3.56
CA ASP A 91 27.40 -1.10 -2.85
C ASP A 91 27.01 -1.17 -1.36
N ASN A 92 26.05 -0.33 -0.94
CA ASN A 92 25.59 -0.22 0.46
C ASN A 92 26.73 0.08 1.45
N LYS A 93 27.83 0.68 0.97
CA LYS A 93 29.00 1.00 1.80
C LYS A 93 28.72 2.20 2.70
N GLU A 94 29.17 2.10 3.94
CA GLU A 94 29.08 3.21 4.89
C GLU A 94 30.01 4.37 4.48
N MET A 95 29.45 5.58 4.52
CA MET A 95 30.06 6.83 4.08
C MET A 95 30.15 7.81 5.25
N PRO A 96 31.08 8.80 5.20
CA PRO A 96 31.09 9.88 6.18
C PRO A 96 29.72 10.57 6.26
N VAL A 97 29.27 10.88 7.48
CA VAL A 97 27.94 11.49 7.74
C VAL A 97 27.67 12.78 6.95
N THR A 98 28.72 13.51 6.58
CA THR A 98 28.65 14.73 5.77
C THR A 98 28.23 14.48 4.31
N THR A 99 28.23 13.22 3.88
CA THR A 99 27.85 12.80 2.51
C THR A 99 26.33 12.75 2.35
N CYS A 100 25.60 12.44 3.42
CA CYS A 100 24.15 12.36 3.39
C CYS A 100 23.50 13.73 3.64
N PRO A 101 22.27 13.95 3.14
CA PRO A 101 21.56 15.21 3.34
C PRO A 101 21.38 15.52 4.84
N PRO A 102 21.95 16.62 5.38
CA PRO A 102 21.98 16.85 6.83
C PRO A 102 20.59 17.07 7.44
N GLY A 103 19.63 17.61 6.66
CA GLY A 103 18.26 17.85 7.11
C GLY A 103 17.37 16.60 7.15
N ALA A 104 17.80 15.48 6.58
CA ALA A 104 17.01 14.25 6.47
C ALA A 104 17.45 13.15 7.44
N LYS A 105 18.35 13.44 8.40
CA LYS A 105 18.87 12.41 9.32
C LYS A 105 17.74 11.88 10.23
N PRO A 106 17.44 10.56 10.21
CA PRO A 106 16.45 9.96 11.10
C PRO A 106 16.86 10.00 12.57
N THR A 107 15.88 9.89 13.45
CA THR A 107 16.12 9.75 14.89
C THR A 107 16.71 8.38 15.22
N GLU A 108 17.72 8.38 16.09
CA GLU A 108 18.37 7.17 16.63
C GLU A 108 17.57 6.55 17.78
N HIS A 109 16.64 7.32 18.38
CA HIS A 109 15.85 6.91 19.53
C HIS A 109 14.36 7.12 19.28
N THR A 110 13.54 6.24 19.84
CA THR A 110 12.08 6.40 19.91
C THR A 110 11.55 5.96 21.27
N LYS A 111 10.34 6.40 21.62
CA LYS A 111 9.63 5.95 22.83
C LYS A 111 9.18 4.51 22.63
N CYS A 112 9.15 3.74 23.72
CA CYS A 112 8.64 2.38 23.74
C CYS A 112 7.95 2.07 25.07
N SER A 113 7.21 0.98 25.12
CA SER A 113 6.44 0.57 26.29
C SER A 113 6.68 -0.88 26.65
N CYS A 114 6.96 -1.11 27.94
CA CYS A 114 7.11 -2.45 28.50
C CYS A 114 5.80 -3.22 28.63
N ASP A 115 4.66 -2.57 28.37
CA ASP A 115 3.36 -3.24 28.30
C ASP A 115 3.09 -3.87 26.92
N LEU A 116 3.89 -3.49 25.91
CA LEU A 116 3.74 -3.95 24.52
C LEU A 116 4.90 -4.84 24.09
N GLU A 117 6.13 -4.49 24.45
CA GLU A 117 7.33 -5.25 24.11
C GLU A 117 8.18 -5.62 25.33
N VAL A 118 9.04 -6.63 25.19
CA VAL A 118 9.90 -7.08 26.26
C VAL A 118 11.00 -6.06 26.54
N CYS A 119 10.97 -5.49 27.74
CA CYS A 119 12.00 -4.55 28.20
C CYS A 119 13.21 -5.22 28.85
N VAL A 120 14.37 -4.62 28.61
CA VAL A 120 15.64 -4.94 29.29
C VAL A 120 15.98 -3.89 30.34
N ASP A 121 16.66 -4.32 31.41
CA ASP A 121 17.19 -3.42 32.43
C ASP A 121 18.60 -2.94 31.99
N ASN A 122 18.68 -1.74 31.39
CA ASN A 122 19.96 -1.15 31.00
C ASN A 122 20.60 -0.40 32.17
N SER A 123 21.86 -0.73 32.50
CA SER A 123 22.68 -0.08 33.52
C SER A 123 23.36 1.22 33.06
N ASP A 124 23.37 1.46 31.74
CA ASP A 124 24.02 2.62 31.13
C ASP A 124 22.99 3.73 30.91
N GLY A 125 23.34 4.95 31.31
CA GLY A 125 22.42 6.08 31.46
C GLY A 125 21.57 6.38 30.22
N CYS A 126 20.34 6.82 30.44
CA CYS A 126 19.39 7.12 29.38
C CYS A 126 19.93 8.23 28.46
N PRO A 127 20.08 7.97 27.15
CA PRO A 127 20.36 9.05 26.20
C PRO A 127 19.19 10.03 26.23
N SER A 128 19.48 11.33 26.24
CA SER A 128 18.44 12.35 26.11
C SER A 128 17.74 12.13 24.77
N ALA A 129 16.45 11.78 24.80
CA ALA A 129 15.60 11.85 23.62
C ALA A 129 15.61 13.31 23.16
N VAL A 130 16.40 13.62 22.14
CA VAL A 130 16.23 14.88 21.43
C VAL A 130 14.99 14.65 20.57
N GLU A 131 13.85 15.16 21.03
CA GLU A 131 12.72 15.45 20.15
C GLU A 131 13.21 16.52 19.17
N ILE A 132 13.85 16.08 18.09
CA ILE A 132 13.88 16.90 16.88
C ILE A 132 12.51 16.62 16.24
N GLU A 133 11.61 17.59 16.34
CA GLU A 133 10.52 17.72 15.37
C GLU A 133 11.19 17.75 13.99
N GLY A 134 11.29 16.58 13.36
CA GLY A 134 11.62 16.51 11.96
C GLY A 134 10.51 17.24 11.23
N GLN A 135 10.78 18.46 10.77
CA GLN A 135 9.99 19.05 9.70
C GLN A 135 10.05 18.05 8.54
N VAL A 136 8.97 17.29 8.37
CA VAL A 136 8.71 16.57 7.13
C VAL A 136 8.47 17.68 6.11
N ILE A 137 9.50 18.03 5.36
CA ILE A 137 9.35 18.79 4.14
C ILE A 137 8.64 17.82 3.19
N LEU A 138 7.31 17.95 3.09
CA LEU A 138 6.48 17.15 2.19
C LEU A 138 6.79 17.58 0.75
N GLU A 139 7.82 16.99 0.17
CA GLU A 139 8.06 17.10 -1.27
C GLU A 139 7.12 16.15 -2.02
N ALA A 140 6.45 16.66 -3.06
CA ALA A 140 5.54 15.88 -3.90
C ALA A 140 6.25 14.82 -4.77
N ASP A 141 7.59 14.82 -4.79
CA ASP A 141 8.41 13.91 -5.57
C ASP A 141 9.53 13.34 -4.70
N HIS A 142 9.38 12.09 -4.25
CA HIS A 142 10.36 11.39 -3.40
C HIS A 142 11.62 10.93 -4.15
N PHE A 143 11.73 11.25 -5.43
CA PHE A 143 12.84 10.87 -6.28
C PHE A 143 13.65 12.07 -6.74
N GLU A 144 14.92 11.82 -7.06
CA GLU A 144 15.82 12.80 -7.67
C GLU A 144 16.50 12.19 -8.91
N ASP A 145 16.76 13.04 -9.91
CA ASP A 145 17.35 12.60 -11.16
C ASP A 145 18.81 12.16 -10.96
N LEU A 146 19.14 10.97 -11.46
CA LEU A 146 20.50 10.45 -11.56
C LEU A 146 21.18 10.90 -12.84
N GLY A 147 20.40 11.04 -13.91
CA GLY A 147 20.89 11.51 -15.21
C GLY A 147 20.37 10.65 -16.35
N CYS A 148 21.00 10.80 -17.50
CA CYS A 148 20.65 10.07 -18.70
C CYS A 148 21.78 9.15 -19.16
N PHE A 149 21.41 7.95 -19.60
CA PHE A 149 22.31 6.86 -19.91
C PHE A 149 21.89 6.13 -21.19
N LYS A 150 22.85 5.44 -21.81
CA LYS A 150 22.61 4.45 -22.86
C LYS A 150 22.11 3.14 -22.25
N LEU A 151 21.40 2.35 -23.07
CA LEU A 151 21.07 0.96 -22.74
C LEU A 151 22.32 0.07 -22.86
N VAL A 152 22.43 -0.94 -21.99
CA VAL A 152 23.59 -1.84 -21.91
C VAL A 152 23.35 -3.17 -22.62
N GLY A 153 24.38 -3.67 -23.30
CA GLY A 153 24.39 -5.03 -23.85
C GLY A 153 23.32 -5.25 -24.93
N SER A 154 22.49 -6.27 -24.74
CA SER A 154 21.38 -6.61 -25.64
C SER A 154 20.05 -5.95 -25.25
N ASP A 155 20.06 -5.05 -24.28
CA ASP A 155 18.87 -4.33 -23.85
C ASP A 155 18.31 -3.46 -24.99
N SER A 156 16.98 -3.35 -25.07
CA SER A 156 16.29 -2.66 -26.15
C SER A 156 15.17 -1.80 -25.61
N ALA A 157 14.93 -0.66 -26.26
CA ALA A 157 13.86 0.28 -25.92
C ALA A 157 12.47 -0.12 -26.44
N LYS A 158 12.29 -1.36 -26.88
CA LYS A 158 11.03 -1.80 -27.47
C LYS A 158 10.07 -2.23 -26.38
N CYS A 159 9.05 -1.41 -26.13
CA CYS A 159 7.84 -1.86 -25.45
C CYS A 159 7.25 -3.08 -26.18
N PRO A 160 7.17 -4.26 -25.53
CA PRO A 160 6.53 -5.44 -26.10
C PRO A 160 5.06 -5.17 -26.44
N ASN A 161 4.53 -5.86 -27.46
CA ASN A 161 3.08 -5.89 -27.69
C ASN A 161 2.45 -6.70 -26.54
N ASN A 162 1.72 -6.03 -25.65
CA ASN A 162 1.20 -6.58 -24.38
C ASN A 162 2.31 -6.90 -23.35
N PRO A 163 2.98 -5.88 -22.78
CA PRO A 163 4.01 -6.11 -21.78
C PRO A 163 3.39 -6.67 -20.51
N SER A 164 3.92 -7.79 -20.03
CA SER A 164 3.67 -8.21 -18.65
C SER A 164 4.35 -7.21 -17.73
N GLU A 165 3.61 -6.70 -16.75
CA GLU A 165 4.13 -5.84 -15.69
C GLU A 165 5.30 -6.50 -14.94
N ARG A 166 5.15 -7.82 -14.74
CA ARG A 166 6.08 -8.75 -14.10
C ARG A 166 6.83 -9.52 -15.19
N ASP A 167 8.07 -9.13 -15.48
CA ASP A 167 8.90 -9.70 -16.53
C ASP A 167 10.02 -10.60 -15.97
N LEU A 168 9.82 -11.91 -16.09
CA LEU A 168 10.78 -12.90 -15.57
C LEU A 168 12.08 -12.99 -16.39
N ALA A 169 12.30 -12.15 -17.41
CA ALA A 169 13.51 -12.19 -18.24
C ALA A 169 14.81 -12.08 -17.44
N CYS A 170 14.82 -11.33 -16.33
CA CYS A 170 16.00 -11.20 -15.47
C CYS A 170 16.11 -12.29 -14.39
N MET A 171 15.13 -13.19 -14.26
CA MET A 171 15.09 -14.20 -13.19
C MET A 171 16.29 -15.15 -13.23
N GLU A 172 16.65 -15.68 -14.39
CA GLU A 172 17.78 -16.63 -14.51
C GLU A 172 19.11 -15.94 -14.81
N HIS A 173 19.14 -14.60 -14.79
CA HIS A 173 20.34 -13.83 -15.13
C HIS A 173 21.46 -14.04 -14.09
N ALA A 174 22.62 -14.48 -14.56
CA ALA A 174 23.79 -14.77 -13.74
C ALA A 174 25.09 -14.29 -14.41
N SER A 175 25.11 -13.02 -14.85
CA SER A 175 26.26 -12.38 -15.51
C SER A 175 26.57 -11.03 -14.87
N SER A 176 27.83 -10.59 -14.97
CA SER A 176 28.24 -9.25 -14.52
C SER A 176 27.68 -8.12 -15.39
N THR A 177 27.22 -8.42 -16.60
CA THR A 177 26.52 -7.45 -17.45
C THR A 177 25.14 -7.15 -16.86
N LEU A 178 24.75 -5.88 -16.80
CA LEU A 178 23.45 -5.48 -16.28
C LEU A 178 22.28 -6.07 -17.08
N CYS A 179 21.36 -6.75 -16.40
CA CYS A 179 20.06 -7.13 -16.96
C CYS A 179 19.13 -5.91 -16.97
N SER A 180 18.46 -5.66 -18.09
CA SER A 180 17.59 -4.49 -18.28
C SER A 180 18.26 -3.16 -17.85
N SER A 181 19.56 -3.04 -18.12
CA SER A 181 20.39 -1.90 -17.72
C SER A 181 20.35 -1.58 -16.21
N GLY A 182 20.11 -2.59 -15.35
CA GLY A 182 20.06 -2.46 -13.90
C GLY A 182 18.66 -2.20 -13.32
N LEU A 183 17.63 -2.25 -14.16
CA LEU A 183 16.22 -2.07 -13.79
C LEU A 183 15.45 -3.39 -14.00
N ALA A 184 15.85 -4.40 -13.21
CA ALA A 184 15.54 -5.80 -13.45
C ALA A 184 14.15 -6.28 -12.97
N PHE A 185 13.34 -5.41 -12.36
CA PHE A 185 12.10 -5.80 -11.69
C PHE A 185 10.87 -5.47 -12.53
N PHE A 186 10.18 -4.36 -12.28
CA PHE A 186 8.90 -4.08 -12.93
C PHE A 186 9.07 -3.27 -14.21
N ARG A 187 8.12 -3.42 -15.15
CA ARG A 187 8.06 -2.57 -16.33
C ARG A 187 6.62 -2.22 -16.69
N SER A 188 6.41 -1.01 -17.19
CA SER A 188 5.10 -0.55 -17.65
C SER A 188 5.26 0.28 -18.92
N CYS A 189 4.37 0.08 -19.88
CA CYS A 189 4.41 0.76 -21.17
C CYS A 189 3.18 1.65 -21.34
N SER A 190 3.41 2.83 -21.90
CA SER A 190 2.36 3.80 -22.22
C SER A 190 2.41 4.17 -23.70
N SER A 191 1.24 4.41 -24.30
CA SER A 191 1.15 5.01 -25.64
C SER A 191 1.51 6.49 -25.64
N ASP A 192 1.41 7.14 -24.49
CA ASP A 192 1.74 8.54 -24.25
C ASP A 192 3.07 8.68 -23.52
N HIS A 193 3.69 9.86 -23.63
CA HIS A 193 4.96 10.16 -22.98
C HIS A 193 4.81 10.10 -21.45
N LEU A 194 5.65 9.29 -20.79
CA LEU A 194 5.69 9.14 -19.34
C LEU A 194 6.48 10.27 -18.69
N THR A 195 6.06 10.71 -17.50
CA THR A 195 6.83 11.67 -16.69
C THR A 195 7.68 10.93 -15.67
N GLY A 196 8.84 11.50 -15.31
CA GLY A 196 9.72 10.97 -14.26
C GLY A 196 8.97 10.67 -12.96
N ALA A 197 8.08 11.59 -12.55
CA ALA A 197 7.25 11.43 -11.36
C ALA A 197 6.27 10.25 -11.46
N SER A 198 5.59 10.07 -12.60
CA SER A 198 4.66 8.95 -12.79
C SER A 198 5.36 7.59 -12.72
N CYS A 199 6.54 7.47 -13.32
CA CYS A 199 7.34 6.24 -13.27
C CYS A 199 7.91 6.00 -11.87
N SER A 200 8.42 7.04 -11.20
CA SER A 200 8.89 6.96 -9.82
C SER A 200 7.81 6.54 -8.84
N ALA A 201 6.61 7.10 -8.93
CA ALA A 201 5.48 6.74 -8.08
C ALA A 201 5.08 5.27 -8.28
N TYR A 202 5.03 4.83 -9.55
CA TYR A 202 4.78 3.44 -9.89
C TYR A 202 5.84 2.49 -9.29
N CYS A 203 7.13 2.79 -9.45
CA CYS A 203 8.21 1.96 -8.90
C CYS A 203 8.21 1.95 -7.36
N MET A 204 7.97 3.10 -6.73
CA MET A 204 7.90 3.23 -5.27
C MET A 204 6.74 2.42 -4.68
N ALA A 205 5.58 2.44 -5.33
CA ALA A 205 4.43 1.61 -4.96
C ALA A 205 4.76 0.11 -5.02
N LYS A 206 5.74 -0.29 -5.85
CA LYS A 206 6.25 -1.67 -5.92
C LYS A 206 7.46 -1.93 -5.02
N GLY A 207 7.81 -1.01 -4.12
CA GLY A 207 8.95 -1.14 -3.20
C GLY A 207 10.32 -0.91 -3.86
N MET A 208 10.36 -0.41 -5.09
CA MET A 208 11.58 -0.18 -5.87
C MET A 208 12.09 1.25 -5.69
N ASP A 209 13.39 1.41 -5.43
CA ASP A 209 14.04 2.68 -5.11
C ASP A 209 14.79 3.30 -6.29
N VAL A 210 14.76 2.66 -7.45
CA VAL A 210 15.27 3.18 -8.71
C VAL A 210 14.19 3.09 -9.78
N SER A 211 13.98 4.18 -10.51
CA SER A 211 13.07 4.23 -11.66
C SER A 211 13.82 4.70 -12.90
N GLY A 212 13.42 4.20 -14.07
CA GLY A 212 13.97 4.63 -15.34
C GLY A 212 12.91 4.73 -16.43
N ILE A 213 13.00 5.78 -17.24
CA ILE A 213 12.16 5.95 -18.43
C ILE A 213 13.00 5.67 -19.66
N VAL A 214 12.61 4.67 -20.43
CA VAL A 214 13.25 4.26 -21.67
C VAL A 214 12.43 4.77 -22.87
N ASP A 215 13.11 5.48 -23.78
CA ASP A 215 12.53 6.14 -24.96
C ASP A 215 11.26 6.99 -24.70
N GLY A 216 11.10 7.49 -23.47
CA GLY A 216 9.98 8.34 -23.06
C GLY A 216 8.64 7.61 -22.87
N VAL A 217 8.56 6.30 -23.13
CA VAL A 217 7.28 5.55 -23.19
C VAL A 217 7.26 4.27 -22.35
N GLU A 218 8.42 3.83 -21.87
CA GLU A 218 8.54 2.65 -21.02
C GLU A 218 9.09 3.05 -19.65
N CYS A 219 8.36 2.76 -18.58
CA CYS A 219 8.85 2.81 -17.21
C CYS A 219 9.47 1.47 -16.82
N ARG A 220 10.64 1.49 -16.18
CA ARG A 220 11.30 0.33 -15.60
C ARG A 220 11.71 0.61 -14.16
N CYS A 221 11.61 -0.41 -13.32
CA CYS A 221 11.89 -0.31 -11.90
C CYS A 221 13.05 -1.21 -11.51
N GLY A 222 13.90 -0.72 -10.63
CA GLY A 222 15.06 -1.42 -10.10
C GLY A 222 15.15 -1.26 -8.58
N ALA A 223 15.76 -2.26 -7.95
CA ALA A 223 16.21 -2.16 -6.57
C ALA A 223 17.72 -1.86 -6.56
N SER A 224 18.14 -0.80 -5.88
CA SER A 224 19.57 -0.59 -5.63
C SER A 224 20.08 -1.56 -4.56
N SER A 225 21.39 -1.71 -4.43
CA SER A 225 21.99 -2.50 -3.34
C SER A 225 21.70 -1.93 -1.94
N LEU A 226 21.27 -0.67 -1.86
CA LEU A 226 20.89 -0.02 -0.61
C LEU A 226 19.53 -0.49 -0.07
N ASN A 227 18.65 -0.95 -0.96
CA ASN A 227 17.31 -1.44 -0.64
C ASN A 227 17.38 -2.88 -0.13
N GLY A 228 18.03 -3.07 1.02
CA GLY A 228 18.21 -4.35 1.68
C GLY A 228 16.90 -5.09 1.96
N ALA A 229 15.78 -4.37 2.15
CA ALA A 229 14.47 -5.00 2.32
C ALA A 229 14.08 -5.89 1.13
N ILE A 230 14.30 -5.42 -0.11
CA ILE A 230 14.06 -6.19 -1.34
C ILE A 230 15.05 -7.35 -1.49
N TRP A 231 16.29 -7.16 -1.04
CA TRP A 231 17.32 -8.21 -1.14
C TRP A 231 17.35 -9.15 0.07
N HIS A 232 16.34 -9.13 0.94
CA HIS A 232 16.28 -9.88 2.20
C HIS A 232 17.55 -9.75 3.06
N GLU A 233 18.09 -8.53 3.15
CA GLU A 233 19.32 -8.20 3.86
C GLU A 233 20.59 -8.91 3.32
N ALA A 234 20.49 -9.55 2.15
CA ALA A 234 21.60 -10.14 1.43
C ALA A 234 22.17 -9.16 0.38
N PRO A 235 23.43 -9.36 -0.08
CA PRO A 235 23.95 -8.59 -1.19
C PRO A 235 23.11 -8.80 -2.47
N ALA A 236 22.94 -7.73 -3.24
CA ALA A 236 22.25 -7.79 -4.52
C ALA A 236 22.88 -8.83 -5.46
N ARG A 237 22.04 -9.53 -6.22
CA ARG A 237 22.52 -10.54 -7.17
C ARG A 237 23.23 -9.88 -8.34
N LEU A 238 24.31 -10.52 -8.80
CA LEU A 238 25.19 -9.99 -9.84
C LEU A 238 24.41 -9.60 -11.11
N GLY A 239 24.60 -8.35 -11.56
CA GLY A 239 23.98 -7.82 -12.77
C GLY A 239 22.49 -7.47 -12.65
N LEU A 240 21.89 -7.55 -11.46
CA LEU A 240 20.48 -7.17 -11.24
C LEU A 240 20.29 -5.79 -10.61
N ALA A 241 21.19 -5.38 -9.72
CA ALA A 241 21.19 -4.02 -9.19
C ALA A 241 21.85 -3.06 -10.19
N MET A 242 21.39 -1.81 -10.18
CA MET A 242 21.99 -0.75 -11.00
C MET A 242 23.42 -0.44 -10.54
N GLU A 243 24.35 -0.43 -11.50
CA GLU A 243 25.73 0.03 -11.31
C GLU A 243 26.01 1.17 -12.29
N LEU A 244 26.12 2.42 -11.80
CA LEU A 244 26.27 3.60 -12.66
C LEU A 244 27.59 3.56 -13.44
N GLU A 245 28.63 2.94 -12.89
CA GLU A 245 29.92 2.77 -13.58
C GLU A 245 29.81 1.90 -14.85
N GLN A 246 28.81 1.02 -14.93
CA GLN A 246 28.55 0.21 -16.13
C GLN A 246 27.65 0.94 -17.15
N LEU A 247 27.08 2.10 -16.80
CA LEU A 247 26.19 2.86 -17.67
C LEU A 247 26.95 3.97 -18.42
N GLU A 248 26.92 3.93 -19.74
CA GLU A 248 27.53 4.96 -20.59
C GLU A 248 26.62 6.19 -20.76
N LEU A 249 27.22 7.38 -20.91
CA LEU A 249 26.48 8.59 -21.26
C LEU A 249 26.04 8.57 -22.74
N PRO A 250 24.84 9.09 -23.06
CA PRO A 250 24.33 9.16 -24.42
C PRO A 250 24.98 10.30 -25.23
N ASP A 251 24.76 10.27 -26.55
CA ASP A 251 25.18 11.35 -27.44
C ASP A 251 24.36 12.63 -27.17
N PHE A 252 24.97 13.79 -27.44
CA PHE A 252 24.35 15.09 -27.16
C PHE A 252 22.99 15.24 -27.84
N GLY A 253 21.95 15.60 -27.06
CA GLY A 253 20.60 15.78 -27.59
C GLY A 253 19.77 14.49 -27.67
N THR A 254 20.29 13.36 -27.19
CA THR A 254 19.52 12.13 -27.00
C THR A 254 19.45 11.73 -25.54
N CYS A 255 18.32 11.15 -25.13
CA CYS A 255 18.20 10.52 -23.82
C CYS A 255 17.47 9.18 -23.92
N PRO A 256 18.19 8.07 -24.23
CA PRO A 256 17.58 6.75 -24.38
C PRO A 256 16.98 6.23 -23.08
N MET A 257 17.63 6.50 -21.94
CA MET A 257 17.15 6.10 -20.63
C MET A 257 17.45 7.17 -19.59
N SER A 258 16.43 7.80 -19.01
CA SER A 258 16.59 8.70 -17.87
C SER A 258 16.35 7.93 -16.56
N ILE A 259 17.27 8.00 -15.61
CA ILE A 259 17.17 7.29 -14.33
C ILE A 259 16.96 8.28 -13.18
N ARG A 260 16.15 7.87 -12.20
CA ARG A 260 15.90 8.58 -10.94
C ARG A 260 16.06 7.61 -9.77
N ARG A 261 16.42 8.12 -8.60
CA ARG A 261 16.49 7.33 -7.35
C ARG A 261 15.62 7.91 -6.25
N PHE A 262 15.21 7.08 -5.30
CA PHE A 262 14.62 7.49 -4.05
C PHE A 262 15.61 8.31 -3.22
N LYS A 263 15.16 9.46 -2.69
CA LYS A 263 16.03 10.44 -2.00
C LYS A 263 15.79 10.56 -0.50
N GLU A 264 14.71 9.97 0.00
CA GLU A 264 14.38 9.97 1.43
C GLU A 264 15.18 8.91 2.20
N PRO A 265 15.12 8.92 3.55
CA PRO A 265 15.74 7.88 4.36
C PRO A 265 15.12 6.50 4.15
N TYR A 266 15.98 5.48 4.16
CA TYR A 266 15.60 4.08 4.18
C TYR A 266 15.36 3.68 5.64
N VAL A 267 14.20 3.12 5.91
CA VAL A 267 13.79 2.68 7.24
C VAL A 267 13.90 1.17 7.28
N THR A 268 14.70 0.66 8.22
CA THR A 268 15.00 -0.78 8.33
C THR A 268 15.47 -1.35 6.99
N HIS A 269 16.46 -0.67 6.39
CA HIS A 269 17.07 -0.97 5.09
C HIS A 269 16.12 -1.00 3.87
N GLY A 270 14.91 -0.45 3.95
CA GLY A 270 13.96 -0.39 2.82
C GLY A 270 13.32 0.97 2.61
N ILE A 271 12.59 1.12 1.49
CA ILE A 271 11.65 2.23 1.33
C ILE A 271 10.58 2.11 2.43
N PRO A 272 10.16 3.21 3.08
CA PRO A 272 9.08 3.18 4.05
C PRO A 272 7.81 2.52 3.47
N VAL A 273 7.28 1.53 4.19
CA VAL A 273 6.11 0.72 3.79
C VAL A 273 4.88 1.55 3.43
N LYS A 274 4.70 2.72 4.06
CA LYS A 274 3.60 3.67 3.77
C LYS A 274 3.58 4.20 2.34
N TYR A 275 4.68 4.06 1.59
CA TYR A 275 4.76 4.45 0.18
C TYR A 275 4.56 3.28 -0.77
N GLN A 276 4.45 2.06 -0.24
CA GLN A 276 4.31 0.82 -1.00
C GLN A 276 2.84 0.42 -1.07
N GLN A 277 2.48 -0.26 -2.16
CA GLN A 277 1.16 -0.79 -2.46
C GLN A 277 1.30 -2.16 -3.12
N GLN A 278 2.08 -3.05 -2.49
CA GLN A 278 2.40 -4.36 -3.04
C GLN A 278 1.23 -5.33 -2.86
N THR A 279 1.07 -6.21 -3.83
CA THR A 279 0.24 -7.40 -3.74
C THR A 279 1.13 -8.62 -3.49
N ILE A 280 0.54 -9.71 -3.01
CA ILE A 280 1.22 -11.01 -2.87
C ILE A 280 1.86 -11.47 -4.20
N MET A 281 1.23 -11.13 -5.33
CA MET A 281 1.77 -11.43 -6.66
C MET A 281 2.99 -10.58 -7.02
N ASP A 282 3.13 -9.39 -6.43
CA ASP A 282 4.29 -8.53 -6.61
C ASP A 282 5.45 -9.02 -5.73
N GLU A 283 5.18 -9.41 -4.48
CA GLU A 283 6.16 -10.00 -3.55
C GLU A 283 6.76 -11.30 -4.13
N ALA A 284 5.92 -12.28 -4.48
CA ALA A 284 6.37 -13.53 -5.10
C ALA A 284 7.19 -13.32 -6.37
N TYR A 285 6.86 -12.28 -7.14
CA TYR A 285 7.62 -11.91 -8.33
C TYR A 285 9.00 -11.34 -7.98
N ILE A 286 9.06 -10.40 -7.03
CA ILE A 286 10.31 -9.82 -6.53
C ILE A 286 11.21 -10.95 -6.01
N ASP A 287 10.67 -11.83 -5.17
CA ASP A 287 11.37 -12.94 -4.56
C ASP A 287 11.84 -13.95 -5.60
N SER A 288 11.06 -14.18 -6.66
CA SER A 288 11.49 -15.01 -7.80
C SER A 288 12.75 -14.45 -8.47
N ILE A 289 12.80 -13.14 -8.70
CA ILE A 289 13.95 -12.46 -9.30
C ILE A 289 15.17 -12.52 -8.37
N VAL A 290 14.97 -12.25 -7.07
CA VAL A 290 16.03 -12.24 -6.05
C VAL A 290 16.62 -13.63 -5.85
N LYS A 291 15.75 -14.66 -5.71
CA LYS A 291 16.13 -16.07 -5.55
C LYS A 291 16.73 -16.67 -6.83
N GLY A 292 16.27 -16.20 -7.98
CA GLY A 292 16.67 -16.71 -9.29
C GLY A 292 15.92 -17.95 -9.78
N SER A 293 14.76 -18.21 -9.20
CA SER A 293 13.87 -19.32 -9.54
C SER A 293 12.46 -18.93 -9.13
N ILE A 294 11.45 -19.45 -9.82
CA ILE A 294 10.04 -19.17 -9.50
C ILE A 294 9.77 -19.46 -8.02
N PHE A 295 9.26 -18.44 -7.33
CA PHE A 295 8.58 -18.53 -6.06
C PHE A 295 7.07 -18.59 -6.34
N ASP A 296 6.40 -19.58 -5.76
CA ASP A 296 4.96 -19.75 -5.99
C ASP A 296 4.21 -18.83 -5.00
N PRO A 297 3.37 -17.90 -5.45
CA PRO A 297 2.56 -17.08 -4.54
C PRO A 297 1.59 -17.93 -3.71
N GLU A 298 1.18 -19.13 -4.16
CA GLU A 298 0.42 -20.05 -3.31
C GLU A 298 1.32 -20.58 -2.17
N ALA A 299 2.63 -20.75 -2.39
CA ALA A 299 3.59 -21.10 -1.33
C ALA A 299 3.86 -19.97 -0.33
N GLU A 300 3.46 -18.73 -0.64
CA GLU A 300 3.44 -17.65 0.36
C GLU A 300 2.30 -17.82 1.38
N GLU A 301 1.32 -18.68 1.09
CA GLU A 301 0.15 -18.97 1.92
C GLU A 301 0.23 -20.39 2.54
N GLU A 302 1.41 -21.02 2.50
CA GLU A 302 1.59 -22.45 2.80
C GLU A 302 1.44 -22.78 4.29
N LEU A 303 0.35 -23.47 4.66
CA LEU A 303 0.39 -24.40 5.80
C LEU A 303 1.10 -25.69 5.36
N PRO A 304 2.14 -26.16 6.06
CA PRO A 304 2.85 -27.39 5.70
C PRO A 304 1.89 -28.58 5.47
N ALA A 305 2.16 -29.40 4.44
CA ALA A 305 1.28 -30.51 4.03
C ALA A 305 1.02 -31.57 5.12
N ASP A 306 1.89 -31.65 6.13
CA ASP A 306 1.74 -32.47 7.33
C ASP A 306 0.82 -31.86 8.40
N ALA A 307 0.66 -30.53 8.42
CA ALA A 307 -0.43 -29.85 9.13
C ALA A 307 -1.78 -30.10 8.42
N VAL A 308 -1.80 -30.02 7.09
CA VAL A 308 -2.99 -30.33 6.25
C VAL A 308 -3.41 -31.80 6.41
N GLY A 309 -2.46 -32.74 6.52
CA GLY A 309 -2.76 -34.17 6.73
C GLY A 309 -3.44 -34.49 8.06
N GLN A 310 -3.17 -33.72 9.13
CA GLN A 310 -3.88 -33.86 10.41
C GLN A 310 -5.17 -33.04 10.47
N MET A 311 -5.27 -31.92 9.74
CA MET A 311 -6.47 -31.09 9.67
C MET A 311 -7.54 -31.69 8.77
N VAL A 312 -7.20 -32.20 7.58
CA VAL A 312 -8.17 -32.82 6.65
C VAL A 312 -8.76 -34.11 7.22
N ALA A 313 -8.04 -34.85 8.08
CA ALA A 313 -8.55 -36.06 8.72
C ALA A 313 -9.35 -35.81 10.02
N LYS A 314 -9.20 -34.64 10.67
CA LYS A 314 -9.97 -34.26 11.87
C LYS A 314 -11.12 -33.29 11.57
N GLU A 315 -11.03 -32.46 10.54
CA GLU A 315 -12.05 -31.46 10.20
C GLU A 315 -13.04 -31.95 9.13
N SER A 316 -12.71 -33.00 8.37
CA SER A 316 -13.70 -33.72 7.52
C SER A 316 -14.81 -34.41 8.33
N ASN A 317 -14.71 -34.43 9.66
CA ASN A 317 -15.77 -34.83 10.59
C ASN A 317 -16.39 -33.67 11.39
N LEU A 318 -16.06 -32.41 11.09
CA LEU A 318 -16.64 -31.22 11.74
C LEU A 318 -17.36 -30.26 10.79
N VAL A 319 -17.41 -30.52 9.48
CA VAL A 319 -18.47 -29.96 8.62
C VAL A 319 -19.78 -30.64 8.99
N ALA A 320 -20.37 -30.23 10.10
CA ALA A 320 -21.77 -30.48 10.33
C ALA A 320 -22.52 -29.84 9.17
N LYS A 321 -23.33 -30.63 8.45
CA LYS A 321 -24.34 -30.15 7.49
C LYS A 321 -25.36 -29.14 8.07
N ASN A 322 -25.11 -28.63 9.28
CA ASN A 322 -26.01 -27.89 10.16
C ASN A 322 -25.25 -26.76 10.91
N SER A 323 -24.18 -26.17 10.37
CA SER A 323 -23.66 -24.93 10.97
C SER A 323 -24.75 -23.85 10.90
N PRO A 324 -25.01 -23.12 12.00
CA PRO A 324 -25.98 -22.03 11.99
C PRO A 324 -25.58 -20.99 10.93
N ASP A 325 -26.57 -20.41 10.27
CA ASP A 325 -26.32 -19.33 9.31
C ASP A 325 -25.81 -18.07 10.03
N TRP A 326 -25.16 -17.16 9.31
CA TRP A 326 -24.48 -16.00 9.89
C TRP A 326 -25.41 -15.17 10.78
N ASP A 327 -26.70 -15.05 10.41
CA ASP A 327 -27.72 -14.27 11.11
C ASP A 327 -28.16 -14.87 12.46
N THR A 328 -27.68 -16.07 12.78
CA THR A 328 -27.95 -16.78 14.04
C THR A 328 -26.69 -17.02 14.88
N ARG A 329 -25.53 -16.57 14.41
CA ARG A 329 -24.26 -16.70 15.14
C ARG A 329 -23.96 -15.42 15.91
N ASN A 330 -24.05 -15.51 17.22
CA ASN A 330 -23.51 -14.49 18.11
C ASN A 330 -21.98 -14.52 18.09
N CYS A 331 -21.36 -13.35 18.06
CA CYS A 331 -19.92 -13.17 18.22
C CYS A 331 -19.54 -13.23 19.71
N TRP A 332 -18.48 -12.53 20.14
CA TRP A 332 -18.01 -12.56 21.52
C TRP A 332 -19.15 -12.38 22.55
N PRO A 333 -19.26 -13.23 23.60
CA PRO A 333 -18.32 -14.29 24.02
C PRO A 333 -18.50 -15.66 23.35
N SER A 334 -19.43 -15.75 22.40
CA SER A 334 -19.60 -16.92 21.53
C SER A 334 -18.62 -16.84 20.35
N ASN A 335 -18.79 -17.72 19.36
CA ASN A 335 -17.97 -17.75 18.17
C ASN A 335 -18.83 -17.58 16.91
N CYS A 336 -18.66 -16.47 16.20
CA CYS A 336 -19.27 -16.20 14.91
C CYS A 336 -18.32 -16.39 13.72
N GLY A 337 -17.06 -16.73 13.99
CA GLY A 337 -16.02 -16.95 13.00
C GLY A 337 -15.46 -18.38 12.99
N PRO A 338 -14.45 -18.63 12.16
CA PRO A 338 -13.78 -19.92 12.06
C PRO A 338 -12.85 -20.18 13.28
N GLY A 339 -12.20 -21.34 13.27
CA GLY A 339 -11.20 -21.67 14.28
C GLY A 339 -11.79 -21.91 15.67
N ARG A 340 -10.94 -21.72 16.70
CA ARG A 340 -11.25 -22.07 18.09
C ARG A 340 -11.98 -20.96 18.87
N GLY A 341 -12.49 -19.96 18.14
CA GLY A 341 -13.20 -18.81 18.69
C GLY A 341 -12.29 -17.69 19.19
N PRO A 342 -12.90 -16.60 19.68
CA PRO A 342 -12.19 -15.39 20.07
C PRO A 342 -11.32 -15.57 21.31
N TRP A 343 -10.21 -14.82 21.35
CA TRP A 343 -9.39 -14.67 22.56
C TRP A 343 -10.18 -14.10 23.74
N GLN A 344 -9.95 -14.67 24.92
CA GLN A 344 -10.81 -14.46 26.08
C GLN A 344 -10.34 -13.39 27.07
N THR A 345 -9.05 -13.09 27.07
CA THR A 345 -8.46 -12.15 28.04
C THR A 345 -8.78 -10.73 27.61
N ARG A 346 -9.32 -9.93 28.53
CA ARG A 346 -9.61 -8.51 28.30
C ARG A 346 -9.13 -7.64 29.45
N GLN A 347 -8.84 -6.38 29.14
CA GLN A 347 -8.47 -5.36 30.12
C GLN A 347 -9.17 -4.03 29.80
N THR A 348 -9.64 -3.31 30.82
CA THR A 348 -10.36 -2.02 30.67
C THR A 348 -9.43 -0.81 30.57
N THR A 349 -8.12 -1.03 30.67
CA THR A 349 -7.11 0.02 30.60
C THR A 349 -6.26 -0.24 29.37
N ALA A 350 -6.11 0.76 28.51
CA ALA A 350 -5.18 0.69 27.40
C ALA A 350 -3.77 0.40 27.93
N PRO A 351 -3.04 -0.57 27.35
CA PRO A 351 -1.63 -0.74 27.67
C PRO A 351 -0.88 0.56 27.37
N SER A 352 0.15 0.88 28.16
CA SER A 352 0.96 2.08 27.90
C SER A 352 1.49 2.05 26.45
N GLY A 353 1.40 3.17 25.75
CA GLY A 353 1.76 3.26 24.32
C GLY A 353 0.61 3.04 23.34
N VAL A 354 -0.52 2.48 23.79
CA VAL A 354 -1.75 2.35 22.98
C VAL A 354 -2.67 3.53 23.24
N THR A 355 -3.31 4.03 22.20
CA THR A 355 -4.33 5.08 22.31
C THR A 355 -5.53 4.56 23.10
N SER A 356 -5.95 5.30 24.13
CA SER A 356 -7.10 4.93 24.97
C SER A 356 -8.43 5.23 24.27
N THR A 357 -8.74 4.47 23.22
CA THR A 357 -9.92 4.62 22.36
C THR A 357 -11.10 3.75 22.77
N TRP A 358 -10.87 2.50 23.18
CA TRP A 358 -11.89 1.49 23.45
C TRP A 358 -12.24 1.37 24.94
N ASP A 359 -13.44 0.87 25.25
CA ASP A 359 -13.90 0.60 26.62
C ASP A 359 -13.07 -0.52 27.27
N ASP A 360 -12.76 -1.55 26.48
CA ASP A 360 -11.84 -2.62 26.84
C ASP A 360 -11.00 -3.07 25.65
N TYR A 361 -9.93 -3.80 25.95
CA TYR A 361 -8.93 -4.29 25.01
C TYR A 361 -8.81 -5.80 25.15
N VAL A 362 -8.86 -6.50 24.02
CA VAL A 362 -8.59 -7.93 23.93
C VAL A 362 -7.09 -8.14 23.96
N VAL A 363 -6.62 -8.98 24.88
CA VAL A 363 -5.19 -9.25 25.06
C VAL A 363 -4.85 -10.61 24.47
N VAL A 364 -3.98 -10.59 23.47
CA VAL A 364 -3.37 -11.78 22.87
C VAL A 364 -1.90 -11.80 23.30
N THR A 365 -1.47 -12.86 23.99
CA THR A 365 -0.06 -12.95 24.41
C THR A 365 0.77 -13.60 23.32
N TYR A 366 1.95 -13.05 23.02
CA TYR A 366 2.90 -13.65 22.09
C TYR A 366 4.34 -13.60 22.61
N SER A 367 5.23 -14.43 22.08
CA SER A 367 6.66 -14.39 22.36
C SER A 367 7.46 -14.81 21.13
N PHE A 368 8.71 -14.34 21.05
CA PHE A 368 9.64 -14.75 20.01
C PHE A 368 10.46 -15.96 20.47
N ASP A 369 10.58 -16.96 19.60
CA ASP A 369 11.51 -18.06 19.78
C ASP A 369 12.96 -17.58 19.70
N THR A 370 13.86 -18.37 20.29
CA THR A 370 15.29 -18.10 20.20
C THR A 370 15.74 -18.15 18.74
N GLY A 371 16.43 -17.10 18.29
CA GLY A 371 16.99 -17.04 16.93
C GLY A 371 16.21 -16.19 15.95
N VAL A 372 15.05 -15.63 16.33
CA VAL A 372 14.43 -14.55 15.56
C VAL A 372 15.31 -13.29 15.67
N ASP A 373 15.74 -12.77 14.54
CA ASP A 373 16.56 -11.56 14.45
C ASP A 373 15.74 -10.28 14.67
N ASP A 374 16.42 -9.16 14.94
CA ASP A 374 15.75 -7.92 15.30
C ASP A 374 15.03 -7.24 14.12
N THR A 375 15.42 -7.52 12.88
CA THR A 375 14.68 -7.04 11.69
C THR A 375 13.30 -7.69 11.62
N ARG A 376 13.25 -9.01 11.78
CA ARG A 376 11.99 -9.76 11.89
C ARG A 376 11.13 -9.31 13.07
N LYS A 377 11.74 -9.11 14.25
CA LYS A 377 10.99 -8.66 15.43
C LYS A 377 10.37 -7.29 15.23
N GLU A 378 11.12 -6.34 14.68
CA GLU A 378 10.60 -4.99 14.46
C GLU A 378 9.47 -5.00 13.43
N ALA A 379 9.65 -5.68 12.29
CA ALA A 379 8.58 -5.81 11.28
C ALA A 379 7.33 -6.50 11.85
N PHE A 380 7.48 -7.53 12.69
CA PHE A 380 6.35 -8.19 13.34
C PHE A 380 5.65 -7.29 14.36
N ARG A 381 6.41 -6.46 15.10
CA ARG A 381 5.83 -5.45 16.02
C ARG A 381 5.08 -4.36 15.26
N ASP A 382 5.57 -3.94 14.10
CA ASP A 382 4.84 -3.04 13.21
C ASP A 382 3.51 -3.69 12.73
N ALA A 383 3.51 -5.01 12.46
CA ALA A 383 2.29 -5.75 12.11
C ALA A 383 1.30 -5.82 13.29
N VAL A 384 1.81 -6.00 14.51
CA VAL A 384 1.02 -5.91 15.75
C VAL A 384 0.39 -4.52 15.90
N GLU A 385 1.12 -3.47 15.57
CA GLU A 385 0.61 -2.09 15.59
C GLU A 385 -0.56 -1.85 14.64
N ALA A 386 -0.53 -2.42 13.43
CA ALA A 386 -1.65 -2.31 12.50
C ALA A 386 -2.99 -2.77 13.12
N TRP A 387 -2.95 -3.82 13.95
CA TRP A 387 -4.13 -4.36 14.64
C TRP A 387 -4.61 -3.46 15.78
N TRP A 388 -3.75 -3.07 16.72
CA TRP A 388 -4.21 -2.28 17.87
C TRP A 388 -4.49 -0.80 17.51
N ALA A 389 -3.93 -0.30 16.41
CA ALA A 389 -4.23 1.04 15.91
C ALA A 389 -5.68 1.15 15.37
N SER A 390 -6.25 0.04 14.89
CA SER A 390 -7.55 0.02 14.20
C SER A 390 -8.63 -0.78 14.96
N THR A 391 -8.26 -1.56 15.96
CA THR A 391 -9.16 -2.46 16.70
C THR A 391 -8.91 -2.40 18.20
N CYS A 392 -9.76 -3.07 19.00
CA CYS A 392 -9.52 -3.25 20.43
C CYS A 392 -8.53 -4.40 20.73
N ILE A 393 -7.94 -5.04 19.72
CA ILE A 393 -7.06 -6.21 19.89
C ILE A 393 -5.62 -5.74 20.06
N VAL A 394 -4.99 -6.14 21.17
CA VAL A 394 -3.60 -5.84 21.49
C VAL A 394 -2.83 -7.15 21.65
N LEU A 395 -1.83 -7.35 20.80
CA LEU A 395 -0.84 -8.40 21.01
C LEU A 395 0.26 -7.88 21.96
N GLN A 396 0.44 -8.55 23.10
CA GLN A 396 1.45 -8.20 24.12
C GLN A 396 2.60 -9.19 24.10
N GLU A 397 3.83 -8.69 23.97
CA GLU A 397 5.03 -9.51 23.95
C GLU A 397 5.44 -9.98 25.35
N HIS A 398 5.76 -11.26 25.47
CA HIS A 398 6.35 -11.87 26.63
C HIS A 398 7.73 -12.41 26.30
N SER A 399 8.62 -12.45 27.30
CA SER A 399 10.00 -12.92 27.12
C SER A 399 10.11 -14.40 26.78
N THR A 400 9.11 -15.18 27.17
CA THR A 400 8.97 -16.61 26.86
C THR A 400 7.49 -16.94 26.81
N ALA A 401 7.15 -17.99 26.07
CA ALA A 401 5.81 -18.55 26.10
C ALA A 401 5.43 -18.89 27.56
N PRO A 402 4.37 -18.28 28.11
CA PRO A 402 3.85 -18.68 29.41
C PRO A 402 3.41 -20.14 29.36
N ASP A 403 3.39 -20.81 30.52
CA ASP A 403 2.81 -22.16 30.68
C ASP A 403 1.26 -22.10 30.64
N SER A 404 0.71 -21.27 29.75
CA SER A 404 -0.72 -21.15 29.48
C SER A 404 -1.08 -22.05 28.29
N SER A 405 -2.31 -22.55 28.28
CA SER A 405 -2.86 -23.26 27.12
C SER A 405 -3.20 -22.34 25.93
N HIS A 406 -2.83 -21.06 25.98
CA HIS A 406 -3.28 -20.03 25.03
C HIS A 406 -2.19 -18.97 24.83
N HIS A 407 -1.45 -19.08 23.72
CA HIS A 407 -0.30 -18.23 23.43
C HIS A 407 0.09 -18.33 21.94
N VAL A 408 0.61 -17.23 21.39
CA VAL A 408 1.21 -17.20 20.04
C VAL A 408 2.74 -17.27 20.15
N THR A 409 3.37 -18.33 19.67
CA THR A 409 4.84 -18.41 19.58
C THR A 409 5.26 -18.05 18.16
N VAL A 410 6.13 -17.04 18.03
CA VAL A 410 6.62 -16.51 16.75
C VAL A 410 8.05 -16.97 16.54
N GLY A 411 8.34 -17.69 15.47
CA GLY A 411 9.63 -18.33 15.24
C GLY A 411 10.02 -18.46 13.78
N ILE A 412 11.13 -19.16 13.54
CA ILE A 412 11.59 -19.55 12.20
C ILE A 412 11.68 -21.07 12.19
N TYR A 413 10.58 -21.72 11.77
CA TYR A 413 10.44 -23.18 11.74
C TYR A 413 10.75 -23.74 10.35
N ASP A 414 10.46 -22.97 9.31
CA ASP A 414 10.78 -23.27 7.92
C ASP A 414 11.12 -21.96 7.19
N THR A 415 12.33 -21.85 6.66
CA THR A 415 12.79 -20.64 5.97
C THR A 415 12.13 -20.43 4.60
N SER A 416 11.39 -21.43 4.10
CA SER A 416 10.76 -21.39 2.77
C SER A 416 9.27 -21.04 2.77
N SER A 417 8.67 -20.77 3.93
CA SER A 417 7.24 -20.43 4.08
C SER A 417 7.02 -19.29 5.09
N CYS A 418 5.87 -18.62 5.03
CA CYS A 418 5.35 -17.70 6.07
C CYS A 418 3.95 -18.21 6.38
N TYR A 419 3.69 -18.62 7.63
CA TYR A 419 2.41 -19.26 7.94
C TYR A 419 2.11 -19.28 9.43
N VAL A 420 0.87 -19.62 9.76
CA VAL A 420 0.40 -19.80 11.12
C VAL A 420 -0.30 -21.14 11.35
N SER A 421 0.24 -21.94 12.28
CA SER A 421 -0.41 -23.16 12.73
C SER A 421 -1.32 -22.87 13.92
N GLY A 422 -2.63 -22.98 13.70
CA GLY A 422 -3.66 -22.66 14.67
C GLY A 422 -4.45 -21.41 14.27
N MET A 423 -5.74 -21.39 14.59
CA MET A 423 -6.64 -20.29 14.23
C MET A 423 -7.53 -19.94 15.43
N GLY A 424 -7.52 -18.66 15.80
CA GLY A 424 -8.17 -18.17 17.01
C GLY A 424 -7.59 -18.76 18.31
N TYR A 425 -8.36 -18.65 19.38
CA TYR A 425 -7.95 -18.92 20.76
C TYR A 425 -7.24 -20.27 20.95
N GLY A 426 -6.08 -20.28 21.61
CA GLY A 426 -5.34 -21.50 21.92
C GLY A 426 -3.84 -21.34 21.68
N VAL A 427 -3.13 -22.46 21.57
CA VAL A 427 -1.73 -22.46 21.16
C VAL A 427 -1.67 -22.26 19.65
N THR A 428 -0.88 -21.27 19.25
CA THR A 428 -0.66 -20.89 17.86
C THR A 428 0.83 -20.72 17.62
N PHE A 429 1.33 -21.24 16.49
CA PHE A 429 2.73 -21.08 16.08
C PHE A 429 2.77 -20.27 14.78
N LEU A 430 3.50 -19.16 14.78
CA LEU A 430 3.65 -18.30 13.62
C LEU A 430 5.08 -18.42 13.10
N ASN A 431 5.23 -18.94 11.89
CA ASN A 431 6.49 -19.07 11.18
C ASN A 431 6.76 -17.81 10.35
N LEU A 432 7.87 -17.11 10.63
CA LEU A 432 8.29 -15.93 9.88
C LEU A 432 9.17 -16.22 8.66
N GLY A 433 9.44 -17.50 8.34
CA GLY A 433 10.43 -17.96 7.36
C GLY A 433 10.99 -16.92 6.39
N TRP A 434 10.33 -16.71 5.24
CA TRP A 434 10.74 -15.70 4.25
C TRP A 434 10.19 -14.29 4.55
N CYS A 435 9.08 -14.15 5.29
CA CYS A 435 8.53 -12.85 5.68
C CYS A 435 9.41 -12.21 6.76
N ASN A 436 10.48 -11.56 6.30
CA ASN A 436 11.67 -11.29 7.13
C ASN A 436 12.05 -9.83 7.31
N THR A 437 11.38 -8.94 6.59
CA THR A 437 11.65 -7.51 6.52
C THR A 437 10.33 -6.76 6.44
N ALA A 438 10.40 -5.43 6.54
CA ALA A 438 9.23 -4.57 6.43
C ALA A 438 8.51 -4.65 5.05
N SER A 439 9.17 -5.14 3.99
CA SER A 439 8.47 -5.38 2.71
C SER A 439 7.40 -6.46 2.82
N HIS A 440 7.48 -7.33 3.85
CA HIS A 440 6.53 -8.41 4.10
C HIS A 440 5.58 -8.10 5.28
N LEU A 441 5.40 -6.81 5.59
CA LEU A 441 4.55 -6.36 6.69
C LEU A 441 3.12 -6.87 6.53
N GLY A 442 2.57 -6.84 5.31
CA GLY A 442 1.23 -7.33 5.02
C GLY A 442 1.04 -8.82 5.30
N ASN A 443 2.05 -9.65 5.03
CA ASN A 443 2.00 -11.09 5.32
C ASN A 443 1.99 -11.32 6.84
N MET A 444 2.78 -10.57 7.59
CA MET A 444 2.74 -10.65 9.07
C MET A 444 1.38 -10.21 9.62
N ILE A 445 0.76 -9.16 9.04
CA ILE A 445 -0.61 -8.73 9.40
C ILE A 445 -1.62 -9.84 9.11
N HIS A 446 -1.51 -10.48 7.94
CA HIS A 446 -2.33 -11.62 7.53
C HIS A 446 -2.22 -12.80 8.50
N GLU A 447 -1.01 -13.21 8.86
CA GLU A 447 -0.79 -14.32 9.80
C GLU A 447 -1.34 -14.01 11.21
N ILE A 448 -1.25 -12.75 11.65
CA ILE A 448 -1.92 -12.31 12.88
C ILE A 448 -3.45 -12.41 12.73
N GLY A 449 -4.01 -12.06 11.58
CA GLY A 449 -5.43 -12.23 11.24
C GLY A 449 -5.93 -13.66 11.49
N HIS A 450 -5.20 -14.66 11.00
CA HIS A 450 -5.48 -16.06 11.32
C HIS A 450 -5.33 -16.38 12.83
N ALA A 451 -4.28 -15.88 13.48
CA ALA A 451 -4.06 -16.08 14.92
C ALA A 451 -5.21 -15.53 15.78
N ILE A 452 -5.92 -14.49 15.31
CA ILE A 452 -7.11 -13.92 15.96
C ILE A 452 -8.44 -14.52 15.47
N GLY A 453 -8.41 -15.45 14.50
CA GLY A 453 -9.57 -16.23 14.08
C GLY A 453 -10.20 -15.85 12.75
N MET A 454 -9.46 -15.24 11.83
CA MET A 454 -9.94 -14.96 10.47
C MET A 454 -9.56 -16.09 9.50
N ASN A 455 -10.49 -16.52 8.64
CA ASN A 455 -10.16 -17.44 7.53
C ASN A 455 -9.71 -16.62 6.32
N HIS A 456 -9.29 -17.30 5.27
CA HIS A 456 -9.19 -16.66 3.97
C HIS A 456 -10.56 -16.25 3.40
N GLU A 457 -10.61 -15.07 2.78
CA GLU A 457 -11.87 -14.48 2.28
C GLU A 457 -12.49 -15.32 1.15
N GLN A 458 -11.67 -15.91 0.27
CA GLN A 458 -12.16 -16.78 -0.81
C GLN A 458 -12.80 -18.08 -0.32
N LYS A 459 -12.63 -18.43 0.96
CA LYS A 459 -13.26 -19.62 1.57
C LYS A 459 -14.66 -19.33 2.11
N ARG A 460 -15.20 -18.11 1.97
CA ARG A 460 -16.60 -17.84 2.29
C ARG A 460 -17.55 -18.63 1.38
N ALA A 461 -18.76 -18.94 1.89
CA ALA A 461 -19.75 -19.69 1.12
C ALA A 461 -20.24 -18.91 -0.11
N ASP A 462 -20.49 -17.61 0.06
CA ASP A 462 -20.91 -16.68 -1.00
C ASP A 462 -19.81 -16.36 -2.02
N ALA A 463 -18.55 -16.75 -1.77
CA ALA A 463 -17.47 -16.58 -2.74
C ALA A 463 -17.75 -17.37 -4.03
N VAL A 464 -18.09 -18.65 -3.92
CA VAL A 464 -18.19 -19.57 -5.08
C VAL A 464 -19.63 -19.88 -5.48
N VAL A 465 -20.59 -19.76 -4.56
CA VAL A 465 -22.00 -20.05 -4.83
C VAL A 465 -22.88 -18.88 -4.39
N THR A 466 -24.08 -18.76 -4.97
CA THR A 466 -25.07 -17.84 -4.41
C THR A 466 -25.53 -18.36 -3.05
N TYR A 467 -25.26 -17.61 -1.99
CA TYR A 467 -25.61 -17.93 -0.62
C TYR A 467 -26.45 -16.78 -0.04
N HIS A 468 -27.68 -17.06 0.38
CA HIS A 468 -28.60 -16.04 0.92
C HIS A 468 -28.76 -14.79 0.03
N SER A 469 -28.88 -15.01 -1.29
CA SER A 469 -28.95 -13.98 -2.34
C SER A 469 -27.69 -13.14 -2.58
N GLN A 470 -26.59 -13.48 -1.91
CA GLN A 470 -25.26 -12.90 -2.10
C GLN A 470 -24.40 -13.80 -2.96
N GLY A 471 -23.45 -13.23 -3.70
CA GLY A 471 -22.55 -13.97 -4.57
C GLY A 471 -23.22 -14.72 -5.73
N PRO A 472 -22.45 -15.50 -6.51
CA PRO A 472 -21.02 -15.74 -6.34
C PRO A 472 -20.18 -14.49 -6.63
N TYR A 473 -19.09 -14.32 -5.88
CA TYR A 473 -18.11 -13.26 -6.09
C TYR A 473 -16.89 -13.74 -6.89
N LEU A 474 -16.71 -15.06 -7.02
CA LEU A 474 -15.63 -15.71 -7.74
C LEU A 474 -16.18 -16.75 -8.73
N THR A 475 -15.61 -16.78 -9.93
CA THR A 475 -15.74 -17.89 -10.86
C THR A 475 -14.53 -18.80 -10.72
N MET A 476 -14.69 -19.95 -10.09
CA MET A 476 -13.60 -20.90 -9.87
C MET A 476 -13.31 -21.78 -11.10
N TYR A 477 -12.02 -21.89 -11.45
CA TYR A 477 -11.49 -22.77 -12.48
C TYR A 477 -10.84 -24.00 -11.85
N TRP A 478 -11.66 -24.89 -11.27
CA TRP A 478 -11.20 -26.06 -10.52
C TRP A 478 -10.22 -26.99 -11.27
N ALA A 479 -10.28 -27.04 -12.60
CA ALA A 479 -9.32 -27.80 -13.41
C ALA A 479 -7.89 -27.24 -13.35
N ASN A 480 -7.74 -25.96 -13.02
CA ASN A 480 -6.47 -25.28 -12.85
C ASN A 480 -5.96 -25.38 -11.41
N VAL A 481 -6.77 -25.83 -10.45
CA VAL A 481 -6.37 -25.98 -9.04
C VAL A 481 -5.71 -27.35 -8.85
N PRO A 482 -4.44 -27.44 -8.42
CA PRO A 482 -3.81 -28.72 -8.14
C PRO A 482 -4.58 -29.47 -7.03
N SER A 483 -4.65 -30.79 -7.11
CA SER A 483 -5.49 -31.58 -6.19
C SER A 483 -5.12 -31.41 -4.71
N SER A 484 -3.85 -31.15 -4.38
CA SER A 484 -3.40 -30.87 -3.01
C SER A 484 -3.86 -29.50 -2.49
N TRP A 485 -4.17 -28.57 -3.40
CA TRP A 485 -4.55 -27.19 -3.11
C TRP A 485 -6.07 -26.98 -3.09
N VAL A 486 -6.86 -27.90 -3.64
CA VAL A 486 -8.33 -27.81 -3.64
C VAL A 486 -8.92 -27.47 -2.25
N PRO A 487 -8.45 -28.04 -1.11
CA PRO A 487 -8.97 -27.68 0.21
C PRO A 487 -8.81 -26.19 0.59
N GLN A 488 -7.84 -25.47 0.03
CA GLN A 488 -7.62 -24.04 0.29
C GLN A 488 -8.63 -23.14 -0.44
N TYR A 489 -9.35 -23.69 -1.42
CA TYR A 489 -10.32 -22.96 -2.24
C TYR A 489 -11.77 -23.41 -1.99
N VAL A 490 -11.98 -24.56 -1.35
CA VAL A 490 -13.33 -25.06 -1.06
C VAL A 490 -13.98 -24.21 0.03
N PRO A 491 -15.23 -23.75 -0.16
CA PRO A 491 -15.92 -22.96 0.84
C PRO A 491 -16.08 -23.67 2.18
N GLU A 492 -15.92 -22.91 3.24
CA GLU A 492 -16.04 -23.34 4.63
C GLU A 492 -17.17 -22.56 5.32
N GLN A 493 -18.23 -23.27 5.75
CA GLN A 493 -19.45 -22.65 6.27
C GLN A 493 -19.24 -21.84 7.56
N VAL A 494 -18.18 -22.14 8.32
CA VAL A 494 -17.87 -21.45 9.57
C VAL A 494 -17.08 -20.16 9.35
N THR A 495 -16.66 -19.86 8.11
CA THR A 495 -16.07 -18.57 7.77
C THR A 495 -17.04 -17.43 8.13
N TYR A 496 -16.50 -16.33 8.60
CA TYR A 496 -17.28 -15.15 8.95
C TYR A 496 -17.94 -14.58 7.68
N MET A 497 -19.23 -14.27 7.78
CA MET A 497 -20.02 -13.65 6.70
C MET A 497 -20.97 -12.61 7.30
N GLY A 498 -20.63 -12.12 8.50
CA GLY A 498 -21.54 -11.41 9.38
C GLY A 498 -21.99 -12.24 10.59
N SER A 499 -22.89 -11.64 11.36
CA SER A 499 -23.29 -12.07 12.70
C SER A 499 -24.77 -11.78 12.98
N ALA A 500 -25.28 -12.41 14.04
CA ALA A 500 -26.56 -12.05 14.64
C ALA A 500 -26.47 -10.68 15.33
N ASN A 501 -27.62 -10.07 15.64
CA ASN A 501 -27.62 -8.85 16.46
C ASN A 501 -27.19 -9.18 17.90
N ASP A 502 -26.00 -8.74 18.31
CA ASP A 502 -25.45 -8.99 19.64
C ASP A 502 -25.82 -7.91 20.68
N GLY A 503 -26.50 -6.85 20.26
CA GLY A 503 -27.11 -5.86 21.14
C GLY A 503 -27.02 -4.43 20.64
N PRO A 504 -27.30 -3.44 21.52
CA PRO A 504 -27.28 -2.02 21.16
C PRO A 504 -25.91 -1.43 20.80
N GLU A 505 -24.83 -2.08 21.22
CA GLU A 505 -23.44 -1.65 20.99
C GLU A 505 -22.71 -2.56 19.99
N ASP A 506 -23.48 -3.36 19.25
CA ASP A 506 -22.97 -4.30 18.25
C ASP A 506 -22.27 -3.56 17.09
N PRO A 507 -20.97 -3.79 16.86
CA PRO A 507 -20.22 -3.12 15.79
C PRO A 507 -20.75 -3.43 14.39
N HIS A 508 -21.33 -4.61 14.19
CA HIS A 508 -21.91 -5.00 12.92
C HIS A 508 -23.02 -6.02 13.15
N THR A 509 -24.22 -5.73 12.64
CA THR A 509 -25.31 -6.71 12.59
C THR A 509 -25.62 -7.01 11.13
N GLY A 510 -25.80 -8.27 10.80
CA GLY A 510 -26.25 -8.62 9.46
C GLY A 510 -25.18 -9.32 8.64
N TYR A 511 -25.40 -9.32 7.34
CA TYR A 511 -24.45 -9.80 6.36
C TYR A 511 -23.28 -8.81 6.24
N ALA A 512 -22.06 -9.33 6.31
CA ALA A 512 -20.86 -8.57 5.98
C ALA A 512 -20.55 -8.73 4.49
N ASP A 513 -20.45 -7.62 3.77
CA ASP A 513 -20.14 -7.61 2.33
C ASP A 513 -18.83 -8.37 2.03
N TYR A 514 -18.79 -9.04 0.87
CA TYR A 514 -17.58 -9.72 0.41
C TYR A 514 -16.46 -8.72 0.12
N ASP A 515 -15.31 -8.89 0.76
CA ASP A 515 -14.22 -7.91 0.70
C ASP A 515 -13.11 -8.35 -0.25
N PHE A 516 -13.19 -7.89 -1.51
CA PHE A 516 -12.11 -8.13 -2.48
C PHE A 516 -10.77 -7.53 -2.05
N GLY A 517 -10.75 -6.50 -1.20
CA GLY A 517 -9.55 -5.84 -0.70
C GLY A 517 -9.04 -6.42 0.61
N SER A 518 -9.66 -7.47 1.15
CA SER A 518 -9.22 -8.08 2.41
C SER A 518 -7.76 -8.52 2.34
N ILE A 519 -7.00 -8.22 3.41
CA ILE A 519 -5.64 -8.75 3.60
C ILE A 519 -5.63 -10.28 3.61
N MET A 520 -6.78 -10.90 3.94
CA MET A 520 -6.99 -12.35 3.97
C MET A 520 -7.39 -12.95 2.62
N HIS A 521 -7.53 -12.15 1.55
CA HIS A 521 -7.90 -12.66 0.23
C HIS A 521 -6.66 -13.12 -0.55
N TYR A 522 -6.76 -14.28 -1.22
CA TYR A 522 -5.75 -14.74 -2.17
C TYR A 522 -5.62 -13.82 -3.39
N GLY A 523 -4.41 -13.72 -3.94
CA GLY A 523 -4.13 -12.92 -5.13
C GLY A 523 -4.81 -13.44 -6.40
N ALA A 524 -4.92 -12.54 -7.39
CA ALA A 524 -5.42 -12.89 -8.71
C ALA A 524 -4.53 -13.94 -9.38
N SER A 525 -5.13 -15.04 -9.84
CA SER A 525 -4.42 -16.18 -10.42
C SER A 525 -5.17 -16.75 -11.63
N ASP A 526 -4.69 -17.88 -12.17
CA ASP A 526 -5.44 -18.67 -13.15
C ASP A 526 -6.47 -19.62 -12.50
N ARG A 527 -6.59 -19.59 -11.17
CA ARG A 527 -7.51 -20.43 -10.40
C ARG A 527 -8.92 -19.87 -10.35
N PHE A 528 -9.09 -18.55 -10.48
CA PHE A 528 -10.40 -17.89 -10.45
C PHE A 528 -10.41 -16.54 -11.17
N ASP A 529 -11.62 -16.08 -11.53
CA ASP A 529 -11.89 -14.68 -11.87
C ASP A 529 -12.86 -14.06 -10.85
N THR A 530 -12.80 -12.75 -10.65
CA THR A 530 -13.71 -11.99 -9.78
C THR A 530 -15.01 -11.60 -10.49
N ILE A 531 -16.08 -11.42 -9.71
CA ILE A 531 -17.40 -10.97 -10.14
C ILE A 531 -17.79 -9.77 -9.26
N PRO A 532 -17.75 -8.53 -9.79
CA PRO A 532 -17.40 -8.16 -11.16
C PRO A 532 -15.90 -8.29 -11.44
N SER A 533 -15.55 -8.50 -12.72
CA SER A 533 -14.15 -8.63 -13.15
C SER A 533 -13.29 -7.40 -12.88
N SER A 534 -13.91 -6.23 -12.67
CA SER A 534 -13.24 -4.99 -12.27
C SER A 534 -12.56 -5.11 -10.90
N SER A 535 -13.02 -6.01 -10.03
CA SER A 535 -12.44 -6.20 -8.69
C SER A 535 -11.14 -7.02 -8.71
N LYS A 536 -10.69 -7.50 -9.88
CA LYS A 536 -9.47 -8.32 -10.01
C LYS A 536 -8.20 -7.62 -9.51
N GLY A 537 -8.15 -6.29 -9.58
CA GLY A 537 -7.01 -5.51 -9.08
C GLY A 537 -7.00 -5.29 -7.57
N MET A 538 -8.07 -5.66 -6.85
CA MET A 538 -8.20 -5.44 -5.40
C MET A 538 -7.71 -6.65 -4.59
N VAL A 539 -7.81 -7.85 -5.17
CA VAL A 539 -7.51 -9.11 -4.47
C VAL A 539 -6.01 -9.33 -4.28
N GLY A 540 -5.64 -9.86 -3.11
CA GLY A 540 -4.25 -10.17 -2.76
C GLY A 540 -3.39 -8.97 -2.40
N GLN A 541 -3.98 -7.82 -2.08
CA GLN A 541 -3.21 -6.70 -1.52
C GLN A 541 -2.53 -7.12 -0.21
N ARG A 542 -1.28 -6.70 -0.01
CA ARG A 542 -0.47 -6.95 1.21
C ARG A 542 0.04 -5.64 1.81
N SER A 543 -0.77 -4.59 1.71
CA SER A 543 -0.38 -3.24 2.12
C SER A 543 -0.89 -2.89 3.51
N ALA A 544 -2.17 -3.17 3.80
CA ALA A 544 -2.81 -2.80 5.06
C ALA A 544 -4.09 -3.60 5.32
N LEU A 545 -4.64 -3.49 6.53
CA LEU A 545 -6.01 -3.94 6.81
C LEU A 545 -7.01 -3.14 5.97
N SER A 546 -7.98 -3.83 5.39
CA SER A 546 -9.14 -3.21 4.75
C SER A 546 -10.21 -2.83 5.77
N ASP A 547 -11.18 -2.01 5.36
CA ASP A 547 -12.34 -1.68 6.20
C ASP A 547 -13.16 -2.94 6.57
N GLY A 548 -13.23 -3.94 5.69
CA GLY A 548 -13.89 -5.21 5.98
C GLY A 548 -13.11 -6.06 6.98
N ASP A 549 -11.78 -6.12 6.88
CA ASP A 549 -10.93 -6.80 7.87
C ASP A 549 -11.13 -6.20 9.27
N ILE A 550 -11.11 -4.88 9.36
CA ILE A 550 -11.33 -4.13 10.60
C ILE A 550 -12.73 -4.42 11.13
N THR A 551 -13.77 -4.27 10.30
CA THR A 551 -15.17 -4.49 10.69
C THR A 551 -15.38 -5.91 11.21
N GLN A 552 -14.85 -6.92 10.52
CA GLN A 552 -14.90 -8.31 10.95
C GLN A 552 -14.25 -8.50 12.31
N ALA A 553 -13.05 -7.95 12.54
CA ALA A 553 -12.37 -8.07 13.82
C ALA A 553 -13.12 -7.35 14.95
N LEU A 554 -13.65 -6.15 14.68
CA LEU A 554 -14.46 -5.39 15.64
C LEU A 554 -15.71 -6.17 16.04
N ASP A 555 -16.40 -6.78 15.09
CA ASP A 555 -17.62 -7.58 15.32
C ASP A 555 -17.31 -8.90 16.05
N MET A 556 -16.35 -9.68 15.53
CA MET A 556 -15.94 -10.95 16.16
C MET A 556 -15.59 -10.78 17.64
N TYR A 557 -14.97 -9.65 17.99
CA TYR A 557 -14.58 -9.31 19.34
C TYR A 557 -15.49 -8.29 20.02
N GLN A 558 -16.61 -7.88 19.42
CA GLN A 558 -17.56 -6.93 20.00
C GLN A 558 -16.86 -5.73 20.68
N CYS A 559 -15.94 -5.08 19.95
CA CYS A 559 -15.16 -3.96 20.47
C CYS A 559 -16.06 -2.74 20.71
N SER A 560 -16.22 -2.31 21.97
CA SER A 560 -17.07 -1.18 22.36
C SER A 560 -16.27 0.06 22.79
N GLY A 561 -16.92 1.21 22.91
CA GLY A 561 -16.32 2.41 23.52
C GLY A 561 -15.38 3.21 22.64
N GLY A 562 -14.95 2.63 21.52
CA GLY A 562 -14.47 3.42 20.42
C GLY A 562 -15.54 4.46 20.15
N THR A 563 -15.23 5.74 20.31
CA THR A 563 -15.86 6.68 19.40
C THR A 563 -15.49 6.14 18.03
N THR A 564 -16.42 5.39 17.44
CA THR A 564 -16.88 5.80 16.15
C THR A 564 -17.23 7.30 16.33
N THR A 565 -16.21 8.17 16.24
CA THR A 565 -16.13 8.87 14.97
C THR A 565 -16.37 7.78 13.96
N THR A 566 -17.66 7.59 13.66
CA THR A 566 -18.02 7.81 12.31
C THR A 566 -17.32 9.12 11.88
N THR A 567 -16.02 9.09 11.60
CA THR A 567 -15.64 8.84 10.24
C THR A 567 -16.50 7.66 9.78
N THR A 568 -17.78 7.96 9.47
CA THR A 568 -18.22 7.70 8.14
C THR A 568 -17.01 8.23 7.37
N SER A 569 -16.06 7.34 7.04
CA SER A 569 -15.86 7.06 5.64
C SER A 569 -17.31 6.89 5.18
N PRO A 570 -17.97 7.97 4.71
CA PRO A 570 -19.15 7.75 3.93
C PRO A 570 -18.65 6.75 2.90
N LEU A 571 -19.39 5.69 2.67
CA LEU A 571 -19.26 4.99 1.40
C LEU A 571 -19.37 6.09 0.35
N TYR A 572 -18.22 6.62 -0.07
CA TYR A 572 -18.12 7.68 -1.05
C TYR A 572 -18.39 6.95 -2.35
N GLY A 573 -19.68 6.72 -2.63
CA GLY A 573 -20.13 6.13 -3.86
C GLY A 573 -19.81 7.05 -5.03
N SER A 574 -20.01 6.57 -6.25
CA SER A 574 -19.84 7.42 -7.42
C SER A 574 -20.79 8.63 -7.35
N LEU A 575 -20.33 9.77 -7.84
CA LEU A 575 -21.15 10.96 -8.05
C LEU A 575 -21.54 11.04 -9.53
N THR A 576 -22.75 11.51 -9.82
CA THR A 576 -23.17 11.84 -11.18
C THR A 576 -23.44 13.33 -11.29
N PHE A 577 -22.75 13.98 -12.21
CA PHE A 577 -22.86 15.42 -12.48
C PHE A 577 -23.79 15.66 -13.68
N SER A 578 -24.67 16.65 -13.56
CA SER A 578 -25.53 17.09 -14.66
C SER A 578 -25.81 18.60 -14.58
N GLY A 579 -25.98 19.24 -15.75
CA GLY A 579 -26.31 20.66 -15.84
C GLY A 579 -25.11 21.59 -16.10
N ALA A 580 -23.94 21.05 -16.46
CA ALA A 580 -22.81 21.87 -16.89
C ALA A 580 -23.12 22.62 -18.20
N CYS A 581 -22.47 23.77 -18.41
CA CYS A 581 -22.60 24.53 -19.64
C CYS A 581 -21.94 23.83 -20.83
N THR A 582 -22.34 24.18 -22.07
CA THR A 582 -21.89 23.51 -23.31
C THR A 582 -20.37 23.41 -23.44
N TYR A 583 -19.62 24.42 -22.98
CA TYR A 583 -18.15 24.42 -23.02
C TYR A 583 -17.53 23.36 -22.10
N LEU A 584 -18.18 23.04 -20.99
CA LEU A 584 -17.75 22.06 -19.99
C LEU A 584 -18.64 20.81 -19.99
N ASP A 585 -19.31 20.49 -21.10
CA ASP A 585 -20.21 19.32 -21.16
C ASP A 585 -19.50 18.01 -20.73
N GLY A 586 -18.19 17.92 -20.97
CA GLY A 586 -17.36 16.79 -20.53
C GLY A 586 -17.11 16.67 -19.03
N ILE A 587 -17.72 17.49 -18.16
CA ILE A 587 -17.77 17.26 -16.70
C ILE A 587 -19.08 16.58 -16.26
N ASN A 588 -20.09 16.54 -17.14
CA ASN A 588 -21.31 15.77 -16.92
C ASN A 588 -20.97 14.27 -17.00
N GLY A 589 -21.65 13.45 -16.19
CA GLY A 589 -21.41 12.00 -16.12
C GLY A 589 -20.89 11.54 -14.77
N GLU A 590 -20.33 10.33 -14.73
CA GLU A 590 -19.95 9.64 -13.49
C GLU A 590 -18.52 10.01 -13.02
N TRP A 591 -18.39 10.15 -11.72
CA TRP A 591 -17.17 10.45 -10.98
C TRP A 591 -16.97 9.37 -9.93
N ALA A 592 -15.83 8.69 -9.97
CA ALA A 592 -15.49 7.63 -9.02
C ALA A 592 -14.74 8.22 -7.83
N TYR A 593 -15.03 7.74 -6.63
CA TYR A 593 -14.22 8.05 -5.45
C TYR A 593 -12.78 7.58 -5.66
N SER A 594 -11.82 8.39 -5.22
CA SER A 594 -10.39 8.17 -5.49
C SER A 594 -9.52 8.25 -4.24
N GLY A 595 -10.08 8.63 -3.11
CA GLY A 595 -9.39 8.66 -1.82
C GLY A 595 -9.75 9.90 -0.99
N LEU A 596 -8.96 10.15 0.04
CA LEU A 596 -9.14 11.29 0.96
C LEU A 596 -7.99 12.29 0.79
N THR A 597 -8.30 13.57 1.00
CA THR A 597 -7.31 14.63 1.15
C THR A 597 -6.85 14.72 2.61
N ALA A 598 -5.82 15.53 2.90
CA ALA A 598 -5.27 15.67 4.26
C ALA A 598 -6.27 16.22 5.27
N SER A 599 -7.31 16.93 4.81
CA SER A 599 -8.43 17.40 5.63
C SER A 599 -9.51 16.35 5.85
N ASN A 600 -9.25 15.10 5.44
CA ASN A 600 -10.16 13.96 5.48
C ASN A 600 -11.41 14.12 4.59
N ALA A 601 -11.38 15.05 3.63
CA ALA A 601 -12.43 15.22 2.65
C ALA A 601 -12.20 14.29 1.45
N PRO A 602 -13.24 13.72 0.83
CA PRO A 602 -13.06 12.83 -0.30
C PRO A 602 -12.65 13.60 -1.54
N TYR A 603 -11.96 12.93 -2.44
CA TYR A 603 -11.81 13.38 -3.80
C TYR A 603 -12.26 12.33 -4.80
N TYR A 604 -12.64 12.80 -5.98
CA TYR A 604 -13.22 11.99 -7.04
C TYR A 604 -12.51 12.25 -8.35
N THR A 605 -12.34 11.21 -9.15
CA THR A 605 -11.84 11.28 -10.51
C THR A 605 -12.96 10.97 -11.48
N HIS A 606 -13.10 11.82 -12.50
CA HIS A 606 -14.05 11.60 -13.58
C HIS A 606 -13.69 10.33 -14.37
N TYR A 607 -14.67 9.59 -14.90
CA TYR A 607 -14.43 8.33 -15.64
C TYR A 607 -13.39 8.47 -16.79
N SER A 608 -13.20 9.69 -17.29
CA SER A 608 -12.23 10.01 -18.35
C SER A 608 -10.77 10.20 -17.87
N GLY A 609 -10.47 10.04 -16.58
CA GLY A 609 -9.10 10.03 -16.00
C GLY A 609 -8.38 11.38 -15.84
N ASN A 610 -8.92 12.50 -16.32
CA ASN A 610 -8.21 13.79 -16.41
C ASN A 610 -8.92 14.98 -15.73
N LYS A 611 -9.89 14.70 -14.85
CA LYS A 611 -10.61 15.73 -14.09
C LYS A 611 -10.85 15.25 -12.68
N TYR A 612 -10.75 16.17 -11.73
CA TYR A 612 -10.80 15.87 -10.31
C TYR A 612 -11.77 16.80 -9.59
N LEU A 613 -12.44 16.26 -8.58
CA LEU A 613 -13.30 16.99 -7.66
C LEU A 613 -12.76 16.79 -6.25
N TYR A 614 -12.49 17.87 -5.52
CA TYR A 614 -12.01 17.81 -4.14
C TYR A 614 -12.36 19.05 -3.34
N TYR A 615 -12.34 18.93 -2.01
CA TYR A 615 -12.51 20.05 -1.10
C TYR A 615 -11.15 20.66 -0.76
N ASP A 616 -11.00 21.96 -1.00
CA ASP A 616 -9.83 22.74 -0.62
C ASP A 616 -10.22 23.81 0.41
N PRO A 617 -9.75 23.71 1.66
CA PRO A 617 -10.06 24.68 2.71
C PRO A 617 -9.38 26.05 2.48
N ASN A 618 -8.31 26.11 1.66
CA ASN A 618 -7.60 27.35 1.34
C ASN A 618 -6.86 27.24 -0.02
N PRO A 619 -7.58 27.44 -1.15
CA PRO A 619 -7.05 27.15 -2.49
C PRO A 619 -5.89 28.03 -2.97
N ALA A 620 -5.59 29.15 -2.32
CA ALA A 620 -4.49 30.04 -2.74
C ALA A 620 -3.23 29.92 -1.87
N GLY A 621 -3.27 29.11 -0.81
CA GLY A 621 -2.14 28.77 0.06
C GLY A 621 -1.57 29.89 0.94
N SER A 622 -1.68 31.15 0.53
CA SER A 622 -0.88 32.28 1.05
C SER A 622 -1.70 33.51 1.49
N SER A 623 -3.04 33.49 1.36
CA SER A 623 -3.89 34.66 1.56
C SER A 623 -5.12 34.36 2.43
N ALA A 624 -5.34 35.15 3.48
CA ALA A 624 -6.49 35.07 4.40
C ALA A 624 -7.84 35.54 3.78
N TYR A 625 -7.87 35.82 2.47
CA TYR A 625 -9.03 36.36 1.77
C TYR A 625 -9.77 35.35 0.88
N PHE A 626 -9.33 34.11 0.83
CA PHE A 626 -10.01 33.07 0.06
C PHE A 626 -10.81 32.15 0.97
N MET A 627 -12.03 31.84 0.53
CA MET A 627 -12.98 31.01 1.27
C MET A 627 -12.80 29.55 0.85
N ALA A 628 -13.07 28.61 1.75
CA ALA A 628 -13.05 27.18 1.44
C ALA A 628 -13.98 26.85 0.27
N VAL A 629 -13.58 25.89 -0.56
CA VAL A 629 -14.29 25.52 -1.78
C VAL A 629 -14.33 24.01 -2.02
N TRP A 630 -15.37 23.55 -2.71
CA TRP A 630 -15.28 22.38 -3.57
C TRP A 630 -14.79 22.81 -4.95
N PHE A 631 -13.75 22.15 -5.44
CA PHE A 631 -13.00 22.56 -6.62
C PHE A 631 -13.04 21.49 -7.72
N LEU A 632 -13.33 21.91 -8.95
CA LEU A 632 -13.25 21.08 -10.15
C LEU A 632 -11.94 21.39 -10.88
N ALA A 633 -10.99 20.47 -10.85
CA ALA A 633 -9.64 20.69 -11.34
C ALA A 633 -9.27 19.81 -12.53
N SER A 634 -8.21 20.22 -13.22
CA SER A 634 -7.55 19.44 -14.26
C SER A 634 -6.45 18.51 -13.73
N GLY A 635 -6.00 18.72 -12.48
CA GLY A 635 -5.02 17.89 -11.77
C GLY A 635 -5.57 17.30 -10.47
N ALA A 636 -4.96 16.21 -10.00
CA ALA A 636 -5.33 15.56 -8.76
C ALA A 636 -5.03 16.47 -7.55
N PRO A 637 -5.85 16.43 -6.48
CA PRO A 637 -5.52 17.15 -5.26
C PRO A 637 -4.28 16.55 -4.61
N SER A 638 -3.48 17.40 -3.97
CA SER A 638 -2.57 16.94 -2.94
C SER A 638 -3.37 16.25 -1.82
N THR A 639 -3.05 14.99 -1.56
CA THR A 639 -3.67 14.22 -0.46
C THR A 639 -2.99 14.48 0.89
N THR A 640 -1.89 15.25 0.89
CA THR A 640 -1.08 15.55 2.09
C THR A 640 -1.06 17.04 2.44
N SER A 641 -1.41 17.93 1.51
CA SER A 641 -1.49 19.38 1.78
C SER A 641 -2.82 19.74 2.46
N THR A 642 -2.76 20.64 3.42
CA THR A 642 -3.95 21.19 4.11
C THR A 642 -4.44 22.51 3.53
N ASN A 643 -3.76 23.03 2.50
CA ASN A 643 -4.07 24.23 1.73
C ASN A 643 -3.45 24.13 0.33
N ASP A 644 -3.96 24.89 -0.64
CA ASP A 644 -3.50 24.91 -2.03
C ASP A 644 -3.27 23.50 -2.58
N LEU A 645 -4.34 22.70 -2.58
CA LEU A 645 -4.28 21.30 -2.98
C LEU A 645 -3.95 21.16 -4.48
N ALA A 646 -4.16 22.21 -5.27
CA ALA A 646 -3.74 22.27 -6.68
C ALA A 646 -2.24 22.53 -6.86
N GLY A 647 -1.58 23.10 -5.85
CA GLY A 647 -0.14 23.38 -5.86
C GLY A 647 0.27 24.51 -6.82
N ASP A 648 -0.64 25.43 -7.12
CA ASP A 648 -0.42 26.49 -8.11
C ASP A 648 -0.60 27.91 -7.55
N GLY A 649 -0.94 28.04 -6.26
CA GLY A 649 -1.11 29.32 -5.59
C GLY A 649 -2.29 30.16 -6.10
N SER A 650 -3.26 29.55 -6.79
CA SER A 650 -4.34 30.25 -7.49
C SER A 650 -5.69 29.58 -7.29
N THR A 651 -6.75 30.38 -7.21
CA THR A 651 -8.14 29.89 -7.14
C THR A 651 -8.77 29.63 -8.50
N VAL A 652 -8.00 29.77 -9.59
CA VAL A 652 -8.53 29.91 -10.98
C VAL A 652 -8.03 28.83 -11.94
N SER A 653 -7.24 27.87 -11.47
CA SER A 653 -6.65 26.78 -12.27
C SER A 653 -7.60 25.62 -12.59
N GLY A 654 -8.88 25.77 -12.23
CA GLY A 654 -9.91 24.74 -12.41
C GLY A 654 -10.93 25.05 -13.50
N TYR A 655 -11.86 24.13 -13.67
CA TYR A 655 -13.05 24.25 -14.52
C TYR A 655 -14.22 24.94 -13.78
N GLY A 656 -14.20 24.92 -12.45
CA GLY A 656 -15.33 25.33 -11.63
C GLY A 656 -15.05 25.29 -10.14
N TYR A 657 -15.80 26.06 -9.34
CA TYR A 657 -15.77 25.97 -7.88
C TYR A 657 -17.11 26.29 -7.23
N LEU A 658 -17.30 25.77 -6.02
CA LEU A 658 -18.42 26.06 -5.12
C LEU A 658 -17.86 26.49 -3.76
N VAL A 659 -18.15 27.73 -3.35
CA VAL A 659 -17.73 28.25 -2.06
C VAL A 659 -18.59 27.67 -0.94
N THR A 660 -17.97 26.94 -0.02
CA THR A 660 -18.63 26.32 1.14
C THR A 660 -17.60 25.88 2.16
N THR A 661 -18.01 25.79 3.43
CA THR A 661 -17.20 25.20 4.51
C THR A 661 -17.57 23.74 4.80
N ASP A 662 -18.51 23.17 4.04
CA ASP A 662 -18.94 21.77 4.17
C ASP A 662 -17.96 20.85 3.44
N THR A 663 -17.35 19.93 4.20
CA THR A 663 -16.38 18.94 3.74
C THR A 663 -17.05 17.70 3.13
N SER A 664 -18.38 17.61 3.15
CA SER A 664 -19.14 16.54 2.53
C SER A 664 -19.31 16.80 1.02
N PRO A 665 -19.37 15.77 0.16
CA PRO A 665 -19.60 15.96 -1.26
C PRO A 665 -20.83 16.83 -1.53
N PRO A 666 -20.76 17.80 -2.46
CA PRO A 666 -21.77 18.83 -2.66
C PRO A 666 -22.99 18.31 -3.42
N THR A 667 -23.69 17.33 -2.86
CA THR A 667 -24.88 16.70 -3.44
C THR A 667 -26.08 17.65 -3.53
N GLY A 668 -27.01 17.34 -4.43
CA GLY A 668 -28.16 18.20 -4.75
C GLY A 668 -27.88 19.22 -5.86
N THR A 669 -28.86 20.08 -6.13
CA THR A 669 -28.73 21.18 -7.10
C THR A 669 -28.23 22.44 -6.40
N GLN A 670 -27.06 22.93 -6.79
CA GLN A 670 -26.42 24.10 -6.20
C GLN A 670 -25.92 25.07 -7.29
N SER A 671 -25.70 26.33 -6.93
CA SER A 671 -25.16 27.34 -7.86
C SER A 671 -23.63 27.35 -7.82
N TRP A 672 -23.00 26.76 -8.84
CA TRP A 672 -21.55 26.71 -9.02
C TRP A 672 -21.06 27.90 -9.84
N THR A 673 -19.81 28.30 -9.65
CA THR A 673 -19.13 29.22 -10.58
C THR A 673 -18.31 28.39 -11.56
N LEU A 674 -18.70 28.33 -12.83
CA LEU A 674 -18.05 27.51 -13.86
C LEU A 674 -17.46 28.37 -14.98
N TYR A 675 -16.36 27.93 -15.58
CA TYR A 675 -15.79 28.63 -16.74
C TYR A 675 -16.44 28.17 -18.05
N CYS A 676 -17.35 28.98 -18.60
CA CYS A 676 -18.16 28.63 -19.77
C CYS A 676 -17.60 29.19 -21.10
N GLY A 677 -16.27 29.16 -21.25
CA GLY A 677 -15.54 29.45 -22.49
C GLY A 677 -15.16 30.92 -22.69
N SER A 678 -15.95 31.88 -22.19
CA SER A 678 -15.61 33.31 -22.26
C SER A 678 -15.57 34.02 -20.90
N SER A 679 -16.30 33.51 -19.92
CA SER A 679 -16.43 34.09 -18.58
C SER A 679 -16.67 33.00 -17.53
N TRP A 680 -16.44 33.37 -16.27
CA TRP A 680 -16.87 32.62 -15.10
C TRP A 680 -18.32 32.98 -14.80
N ASP A 681 -19.23 32.03 -15.02
CA ASP A 681 -20.67 32.23 -14.92
C ASP A 681 -21.25 31.39 -13.78
N SER A 682 -22.27 31.92 -13.10
CA SER A 682 -23.02 31.14 -12.13
C SER A 682 -23.95 30.16 -12.85
N THR A 683 -23.72 28.87 -12.65
CA THR A 683 -24.42 27.77 -13.31
C THR A 683 -25.04 26.84 -12.27
N SER A 684 -26.30 26.46 -12.45
CA SER A 684 -26.96 25.46 -11.59
C SER A 684 -26.51 24.06 -11.98
N LEU A 685 -25.65 23.45 -11.15
CA LEU A 685 -25.12 22.10 -11.33
C LEU A 685 -25.81 21.16 -10.32
N THR A 686 -26.23 19.99 -10.79
CA THR A 686 -26.84 18.95 -9.94
C THR A 686 -25.88 17.79 -9.79
N VAL A 687 -25.52 17.49 -8.54
CA VAL A 687 -24.65 16.38 -8.17
C VAL A 687 -25.47 15.34 -7.43
N THR A 688 -25.56 14.13 -7.97
CA THR A 688 -26.29 13.02 -7.34
C THR A 688 -25.29 12.00 -6.85
N ALA A 689 -25.28 11.71 -5.55
CA ALA A 689 -24.52 10.56 -5.05
C ALA A 689 -25.28 9.27 -5.37
N ALA A 690 -24.55 8.22 -5.76
CA ALA A 690 -25.11 6.88 -5.85
C ALA A 690 -25.64 6.50 -4.47
N THR A 691 -26.96 6.47 -4.33
CA THR A 691 -27.62 5.94 -3.14
C THR A 691 -27.58 4.42 -3.25
N PRO A 692 -27.29 3.67 -2.16
CA PRO A 692 -27.67 2.27 -2.10
C PRO A 692 -29.14 2.17 -2.53
N ALA A 693 -29.45 1.28 -3.48
CA ALA A 693 -30.80 1.17 -4.01
C ALA A 693 -31.80 1.11 -2.83
N PRO A 694 -32.81 1.98 -2.78
CA PRO A 694 -33.74 1.99 -1.66
C PRO A 694 -34.40 0.61 -1.58
N THR A 695 -34.28 -0.03 -0.42
CA THR A 695 -35.01 -1.26 -0.12
C THR A 695 -36.49 -1.01 -0.48
N PRO A 696 -37.11 -1.84 -1.34
CA PRO A 696 -38.51 -1.64 -1.67
C PRO A 696 -39.34 -1.68 -0.37
N PRO A 697 -40.32 -0.78 -0.19
CA PRO A 697 -41.10 -0.74 1.05
C PRO A 697 -41.70 -2.13 1.31
N PRO A 698 -41.77 -2.57 2.58
CA PRO A 698 -42.27 -3.89 2.91
C PRO A 698 -43.67 -4.06 2.30
N THR A 699 -43.79 -5.03 1.40
CA THR A 699 -45.08 -5.41 0.85
C THR A 699 -45.96 -5.86 2.02
N PRO A 700 -47.17 -5.30 2.22
CA PRO A 700 -48.04 -5.74 3.29
C PRO A 700 -48.31 -7.23 3.12
N THR A 701 -47.95 -8.01 4.13
CA THR A 701 -48.12 -9.45 4.16
C THR A 701 -49.60 -9.80 3.93
N PRO A 702 -49.93 -10.69 2.98
CA PRO A 702 -51.24 -11.32 2.98
C PRO A 702 -51.34 -12.16 4.26
N TYR A 703 -52.42 -11.98 5.00
CA TYR A 703 -52.80 -12.82 6.14
C TYR A 703 -52.49 -14.30 5.88
N SER A 704 -51.62 -14.89 6.71
CA SER A 704 -51.43 -16.34 6.74
C SER A 704 -52.76 -17.04 7.05
N PRO A 705 -53.18 -18.06 6.27
CA PRO A 705 -54.26 -18.93 6.69
C PRO A 705 -53.81 -19.76 7.89
N THR A 706 -54.70 -19.87 8.88
CA THR A 706 -54.55 -20.63 10.12
C THR A 706 -54.03 -22.06 9.86
N PRO A 707 -53.09 -22.60 10.68
CA PRO A 707 -52.58 -23.95 10.50
C PRO A 707 -53.68 -25.00 10.66
N ALA A 708 -53.72 -25.98 9.76
CA ALA A 708 -54.60 -27.13 9.87
C ALA A 708 -54.20 -28.03 11.07
N PRO A 709 -55.15 -28.74 11.71
CA PRO A 709 -54.86 -29.59 12.88
C PRO A 709 -53.98 -30.79 12.50
N PRO A 710 -53.16 -31.30 13.44
CA PRO A 710 -52.27 -32.42 13.17
C PRO A 710 -53.04 -33.73 12.93
N THR A 711 -52.58 -34.48 11.93
CA THR A 711 -53.09 -35.80 11.55
C THR A 711 -52.84 -36.84 12.66
N PRO A 712 -53.80 -37.72 13.00
CA PRO A 712 -53.61 -38.74 14.03
C PRO A 712 -52.60 -39.83 13.63
N ALA A 713 -51.80 -40.27 14.59
CA ALA A 713 -50.83 -41.35 14.42
C ALA A 713 -51.50 -42.72 14.11
N PRO A 714 -50.84 -43.60 13.33
CA PRO A 714 -51.39 -44.91 12.98
C PRO A 714 -51.39 -45.89 14.17
N PRO A 715 -52.38 -46.80 14.26
CA PRO A 715 -52.53 -47.71 15.39
C PRO A 715 -51.51 -48.87 15.35
N THR A 716 -51.00 -49.22 16.53
CA THR A 716 -50.06 -50.31 16.80
C THR A 716 -50.70 -51.69 16.55
N PRO A 717 -49.99 -52.69 15.98
CA PRO A 717 -50.54 -54.03 15.78
C PRO A 717 -50.73 -54.80 17.09
N ALA A 718 -51.86 -55.49 17.23
CA ALA A 718 -52.16 -56.34 18.37
C ALA A 718 -51.41 -57.70 18.30
N PRO A 719 -51.00 -58.28 19.44
CA PRO A 719 -50.32 -59.57 19.49
C PRO A 719 -51.28 -60.76 19.29
N PRO A 720 -50.81 -61.88 18.71
CA PRO A 720 -51.64 -63.05 18.48
C PRO A 720 -51.95 -63.79 19.80
N THR A 721 -53.21 -64.16 19.99
CA THR A 721 -53.70 -64.96 21.13
C THR A 721 -53.63 -66.46 20.78
N PRO A 722 -53.32 -67.36 21.75
CA PRO A 722 -52.95 -68.74 21.44
C PRO A 722 -54.13 -69.74 21.50
N ALA A 723 -53.87 -70.86 20.81
CA ALA A 723 -54.61 -72.13 20.64
C ALA A 723 -55.69 -72.15 19.55
#